data_AF-A0A0D6P694-F1
#
_entry.id   AF-A0A0D6P694-F1
#
_cell.length_a   1.000
_cell.length_b   1.000
_cell.length_c   1.000
_cell.angle_alpha   90.00
_cell.angle_beta   90.00
_cell.angle_gamma   90.00
#
_symmetry.space_group_name_H-M   'P 1'
#
loop_
_entity.id
_entity.type
_entity.pdbx_description
1 polymer ?
#
loop_
_entity_poly.entity_id
_entity_poly.type
_entity_poly.pdbx_seq_one_letter_code
_entity_poly.pdbx_strand_id
1 'polypeptide(L)'
;MAAAIRELAGADREALGFLPEAAYDDAIRRRRVLAMIDDRATPPTLAGFVLFSGVLPNARVQQVVVHPDHRRRGVGTALLRALTAHLEAMGFVRLTAAVADDLGAAQAFYSRNGFSPMLRKPGGKARGRTIVVRARDLDNGHLFSVLDQATTAEFVPLDLGLRVRGARPAPLYAIDLNVLFDVTKPGREVRRHLAERVIGAALAHRFRLVVASEFLTELERTSSGRTDPILAMARHLPRLPAVDKNELELLAGSIKSIVFGSALTGAAARPQATSDARHLAHAALARASGFLTSDGPILDARASLIATVGIDALSLDDFEELLDQGHEGGSKAEVIVAGEIEIGPCATDAAWEHLRSQGVSGSNLAQFNPGAAVASAARQEGVIVGLALRQRGPEVGAPAKLMVHVRPEHVRAELVAEALVNAQCLAACDEGPTAIELQDIRQAVVRRVALLQGFQPRRQEEAFVKVALGRPVTQCNWTAVARLALHRTELQLPAAPPRAGETMKIVKPDGSTVLIAPDRLEDALGPTLIAWEGRPAAIVPITQPYADDLLGTSLQRSLLGKPAAAVASRRTFVNTRRSAPALRPGTAMLFYESGRSGGRGAIVAVARVVDAIIAPKSGVPKALLQRAVVSDLRPLSATDEVLVTTFDHLMPVPAPIRLPRLRAMGAVGGNNLVTVTTVGSHVLEAILDEGWPSHV
;
A
#
# COMPACT_ATOMS: atom_id res chain seq x y z
N MET A 1 39.36 18.30 32.44
CA MET A 1 38.51 17.76 31.36
C MET A 1 38.16 18.78 30.29
N ALA A 2 37.56 19.93 30.62
CA ALA A 2 37.21 20.96 29.62
C ALA A 2 38.41 21.46 28.79
N ALA A 3 39.57 21.68 29.43
CA ALA A 3 40.81 22.03 28.73
C ALA A 3 41.27 20.94 27.75
N ALA A 4 41.26 19.68 28.15
CA ALA A 4 41.64 18.54 27.30
C ALA A 4 40.70 18.35 26.09
N ILE A 5 39.40 18.60 26.25
CA ILE A 5 38.43 18.57 25.12
C ILE A 5 38.75 19.68 24.11
N ARG A 6 39.06 20.89 24.59
CA ARG A 6 39.42 22.02 23.72
C ARG A 6 40.73 21.78 22.97
N GLU A 7 41.74 21.27 23.66
CA GLU A 7 43.03 20.92 23.08
C GLU A 7 42.88 19.87 21.97
N LEU A 8 42.13 18.79 22.26
CA LEU A 8 41.86 17.74 21.29
C LEU A 8 41.04 18.22 20.09
N ALA A 9 40.07 19.13 20.30
CA ALA A 9 39.30 19.73 19.21
C ALA A 9 40.15 20.66 18.33
N GLY A 10 41.13 21.35 18.92
CA GLY A 10 42.03 22.26 18.22
C GLY A 10 42.96 21.55 17.22
N ALA A 11 43.35 20.30 17.51
CA ALA A 11 44.26 19.52 16.67
C ALA A 11 43.67 19.11 15.30
N ASP A 12 42.34 19.00 15.17
CA ASP A 12 41.64 18.59 13.94
C ASP A 12 40.79 19.74 13.32
N ARG A 13 41.17 21.01 13.58
CA ARG A 13 40.41 22.23 13.22
C ARG A 13 40.12 22.38 11.72
N GLU A 14 40.99 21.86 10.85
CA GLU A 14 40.77 21.90 9.40
C GLU A 14 39.59 21.04 8.94
N ALA A 15 39.39 19.87 9.56
CA ALA A 15 38.35 18.91 9.19
C ALA A 15 37.01 19.13 9.93
N LEU A 16 37.06 19.66 11.15
CA LEU A 16 35.88 19.78 12.04
C LEU A 16 35.17 21.15 11.98
N GLY A 17 35.83 22.18 11.45
CA GLY A 17 35.34 23.55 11.53
C GLY A 17 35.66 24.23 12.87
N PHE A 18 35.41 25.54 12.96
CA PHE A 18 35.74 26.33 14.15
C PHE A 18 34.53 26.51 15.08
N LEU A 19 34.75 26.29 16.38
CA LEU A 19 33.84 26.67 17.46
C LEU A 19 34.60 27.54 18.47
N PRO A 20 34.00 28.65 18.96
CA PRO A 20 34.64 29.50 19.97
C PRO A 20 34.71 28.79 21.33
N GLU A 21 35.66 29.17 22.19
CA GLU A 21 35.87 28.53 23.49
C GLU A 21 34.61 28.52 24.37
N ALA A 22 33.88 29.64 24.38
CA ALA A 22 32.62 29.77 25.10
C ALA A 22 31.55 28.75 24.67
N ALA A 23 31.60 28.25 23.43
CA ALA A 23 30.66 27.22 22.95
C ALA A 23 30.94 25.85 23.56
N TYR A 24 32.21 25.51 23.83
CA TYR A 24 32.56 24.26 24.53
C TYR A 24 32.15 24.35 26.01
N ASP A 25 32.39 25.48 26.66
CA ASP A 25 31.98 25.68 28.05
C ASP A 25 30.45 25.66 28.21
N ASP A 26 29.71 26.27 27.30
CA ASP A 26 28.25 26.18 27.27
C ASP A 26 27.77 24.74 27.00
N ALA A 27 28.39 24.02 26.08
CA ALA A 27 28.04 22.64 25.80
C ALA A 27 28.27 21.72 27.00
N ILE A 28 29.39 21.86 27.71
CA ILE A 28 29.68 21.11 28.94
C ILE A 28 28.64 21.44 30.02
N ARG A 29 28.37 22.73 30.25
CA ARG A 29 27.37 23.19 31.24
C ARG A 29 25.98 22.62 30.94
N ARG A 30 25.60 22.56 29.67
CA ARG A 30 24.31 22.02 29.20
C ARG A 30 24.32 20.50 28.99
N ARG A 31 25.37 19.78 29.41
CA ARG A 31 25.53 18.32 29.27
C ARG A 31 25.40 17.81 27.82
N ARG A 32 25.92 18.58 26.87
CA ARG A 32 25.90 18.32 25.43
C ARG A 32 27.20 17.70 24.89
N VAL A 33 28.04 17.18 25.80
CA VAL A 33 29.31 16.53 25.47
C VAL A 33 29.37 15.17 26.16
N LEU A 34 29.67 14.12 25.40
CA LEU A 34 30.04 12.82 25.94
C LEU A 34 31.52 12.59 25.66
N ALA A 35 32.29 12.26 26.69
CA ALA A 35 33.72 12.01 26.61
C ALA A 35 34.02 10.58 27.05
N MET A 36 34.97 9.94 26.37
CA MET A 36 35.52 8.64 26.73
C MET A 36 36.91 8.83 27.32
N ILE A 37 37.14 8.26 28.49
CA ILE A 37 38.39 8.37 29.25
C ILE A 37 39.07 7.00 29.22
N ASP A 38 40.39 6.99 28.98
CA ASP A 38 41.22 5.82 29.22
C ASP A 38 41.72 5.86 30.67
N ASP A 39 41.17 4.96 31.49
CA ASP A 39 41.50 4.80 32.90
C ASP A 39 42.75 3.95 33.14
N ARG A 40 43.30 3.34 32.09
CA ARG A 40 44.54 2.53 32.14
C ARG A 40 45.78 3.40 32.08
N ALA A 41 45.65 4.62 31.57
CA ALA A 41 46.70 5.63 31.63
C ALA A 41 46.76 6.26 33.03
N THR A 42 47.96 6.53 33.54
CA THR A 42 48.14 7.24 34.82
C THR A 42 48.95 8.52 34.56
N PRO A 43 48.33 9.73 34.63
CA PRO A 43 46.91 9.99 34.93
C PRO A 43 45.95 9.59 33.80
N PRO A 44 44.64 9.41 34.07
CA PRO A 44 43.63 9.08 33.06
C PRO A 44 43.60 10.11 31.94
N THR A 45 43.54 9.64 30.68
CA THR A 45 43.62 10.49 29.49
C THR A 45 42.33 10.49 28.69
N LEU A 46 42.08 11.57 27.92
CA LEU A 46 40.90 11.69 27.06
C LEU A 46 41.11 10.88 25.78
N ALA A 47 40.40 9.76 25.62
CA ALA A 47 40.47 8.93 24.42
C ALA A 47 39.67 9.53 23.24
N GLY A 48 38.61 10.29 23.53
CA GLY A 48 37.82 10.99 22.52
C GLY A 48 36.54 11.60 23.09
N PHE A 49 35.85 12.42 22.28
CA PHE A 49 34.56 13.00 22.66
C PHE A 49 33.61 13.13 21.47
N VAL A 50 32.32 13.24 21.79
CA VAL A 50 31.28 13.68 20.86
C VAL A 50 30.53 14.88 21.45
N LEU A 51 30.44 15.93 20.64
CA LEU A 51 29.67 17.14 20.90
C LEU A 51 28.40 17.08 20.05
N PHE A 52 27.25 17.29 20.69
CA PHE A 52 25.96 17.26 20.02
C PHE A 52 25.11 18.48 20.38
N SER A 53 24.09 18.73 19.58
CA SER A 53 23.11 19.79 19.81
C SER A 53 21.77 19.36 19.22
N GLY A 54 20.69 19.98 19.62
CA GLY A 54 19.38 19.65 19.07
C GLY A 54 18.26 20.21 19.91
N VAL A 55 17.07 20.17 19.34
CA VAL A 55 15.80 20.42 20.03
C VAL A 55 14.91 19.24 19.66
N LEU A 56 14.20 18.69 20.64
CA LEU A 56 13.29 17.57 20.38
C LEU A 56 12.35 17.91 19.20
N PRO A 57 12.20 16.99 18.22
CA PRO A 57 12.66 15.61 18.24
C PRO A 57 14.03 15.38 17.55
N ASN A 58 14.74 16.41 17.09
CA ASN A 58 15.90 16.28 16.21
C ASN A 58 17.22 16.67 16.89
N ALA A 59 18.22 15.81 16.76
CA ALA A 59 19.59 16.04 17.21
C ALA A 59 20.57 16.11 16.04
N ARG A 60 21.71 16.73 16.31
CA ARG A 60 22.81 16.94 15.38
C ARG A 60 24.14 16.73 16.09
N VAL A 61 24.96 15.88 15.50
CA VAL A 61 26.38 15.75 15.81
C VAL A 61 27.09 17.00 15.29
N GLN A 62 27.73 17.74 16.20
CA GLN A 62 28.56 18.88 15.82
C GLN A 62 30.00 18.44 15.56
N GLN A 63 30.58 17.65 16.48
CA GLN A 63 31.94 17.15 16.36
C GLN A 63 32.05 15.76 16.98
N VAL A 64 32.86 14.90 16.36
CA VAL A 64 33.32 13.63 16.93
C VAL A 64 34.83 13.60 16.75
N VAL A 65 35.56 13.51 17.84
CA VAL A 65 37.03 13.55 17.82
C VAL A 65 37.57 12.40 18.64
N VAL A 66 38.55 11.70 18.10
CA VAL A 66 39.25 10.59 18.77
C VAL A 66 40.73 10.93 18.79
N HIS A 67 41.33 10.86 19.97
CA HIS A 67 42.75 11.10 20.18
C HIS A 67 43.57 10.19 19.24
N PRO A 68 44.62 10.70 18.56
CA PRO A 68 45.40 9.94 17.58
C PRO A 68 45.78 8.52 18.03
N ASP A 69 46.29 8.38 19.25
CA ASP A 69 46.72 7.10 19.84
C ASP A 69 45.59 6.09 20.09
N HIS A 70 44.34 6.57 20.09
CA HIS A 70 43.13 5.77 20.32
C HIS A 70 42.29 5.60 19.03
N ARG A 71 42.75 6.13 17.90
CA ARG A 71 42.08 5.94 16.59
C ARG A 71 42.13 4.47 16.20
N ARG A 72 41.17 4.05 15.37
CA ARG A 72 41.03 2.67 14.86
C ARG A 72 40.79 1.58 15.91
N ARG A 73 40.61 1.93 17.19
CA ARG A 73 40.24 1.01 18.29
C ARG A 73 38.74 0.96 18.62
N GLY A 74 37.90 1.52 17.76
CA GLY A 74 36.44 1.54 17.94
C GLY A 74 35.89 2.68 18.84
N VAL A 75 36.75 3.53 19.41
CA VAL A 75 36.35 4.64 20.31
C VAL A 75 35.28 5.55 19.71
N GLY A 76 35.45 5.99 18.45
CA GLY A 76 34.46 6.84 17.78
C GLY A 76 33.09 6.17 17.59
N THR A 77 33.07 4.85 17.32
CA THR A 77 31.85 4.06 17.22
C THR A 77 31.18 3.89 18.58
N ALA A 78 31.96 3.67 19.63
CA ALA A 78 31.43 3.57 20.99
C ALA A 78 30.82 4.91 21.46
N LEU A 79 31.46 6.04 21.16
CA LEU A 79 30.92 7.38 21.44
C LEU A 79 29.60 7.64 20.71
N LEU A 80 29.51 7.30 19.41
CA LEU A 80 28.26 7.44 18.66
C LEU A 80 27.16 6.51 19.19
N ARG A 81 27.48 5.27 19.56
CA ARG A 81 26.52 4.34 20.15
C ARG A 81 25.99 4.86 21.49
N ALA A 82 26.87 5.37 22.35
CA ALA A 82 26.49 5.96 23.63
C ALA A 82 25.62 7.21 23.43
N LEU A 83 25.96 8.07 22.46
CA LEU A 83 25.14 9.22 22.10
C LEU A 83 23.75 8.80 21.60
N THR A 84 23.69 7.81 20.71
CA THR A 84 22.43 7.26 20.20
C THR A 84 21.55 6.77 21.35
N ALA A 85 22.06 5.90 22.23
CA ALA A 85 21.29 5.39 23.37
C ALA A 85 20.82 6.51 24.31
N HIS A 86 21.67 7.53 24.54
CA HIS A 86 21.33 8.67 25.36
C HIS A 86 20.20 9.53 24.74
N LEU A 87 20.28 9.78 23.43
CA LEU A 87 19.27 10.53 22.69
C LEU A 87 17.94 9.77 22.59
N GLU A 88 18.00 8.45 22.39
CA GLU A 88 16.84 7.55 22.39
C GLU A 88 16.10 7.61 23.74
N ALA A 89 16.83 7.51 24.85
CA ALA A 89 16.27 7.63 26.20
C ALA A 89 15.61 8.99 26.48
N MET A 90 16.04 10.05 25.77
CA MET A 90 15.47 11.40 25.86
C MET A 90 14.36 11.66 24.83
N GLY A 91 14.04 10.71 23.95
CA GLY A 91 12.95 10.82 22.96
C GLY A 91 13.31 11.52 21.64
N PHE A 92 14.60 11.68 21.33
CA PHE A 92 15.04 12.25 20.04
C PHE A 92 14.91 11.23 18.91
N VAL A 93 14.18 11.52 17.84
CA VAL A 93 13.85 10.55 16.78
C VAL A 93 14.92 10.42 15.69
N ARG A 94 15.81 11.40 15.59
CA ARG A 94 16.76 11.52 14.48
C ARG A 94 18.04 12.23 14.91
N LEU A 95 19.16 11.71 14.43
CA LEU A 95 20.50 12.26 14.61
C LEU A 95 21.13 12.57 13.25
N THR A 96 21.54 13.82 13.04
CA THR A 96 22.14 14.29 11.78
C THR A 96 23.61 14.63 11.94
N ALA A 97 24.37 14.54 10.85
CA ALA A 97 25.77 14.96 10.78
C ALA A 97 26.03 15.66 9.43
N ALA A 98 26.76 16.76 9.43
CA ALA A 98 27.13 17.47 8.21
C ALA A 98 28.61 17.22 7.94
N VAL A 99 28.93 16.56 6.83
CA VAL A 99 30.28 16.08 6.51
C VAL A 99 30.69 16.61 5.14
N ALA A 100 31.90 17.14 5.01
CA ALA A 100 32.41 17.57 3.72
C ALA A 100 32.58 16.36 2.78
N ASP A 101 32.21 16.53 1.50
CA ASP A 101 32.18 15.44 0.50
C ASP A 101 33.59 14.88 0.23
N ASP A 102 34.62 15.72 0.35
CA ASP A 102 36.04 15.39 0.17
C ASP A 102 36.65 14.55 1.31
N LEU A 103 35.99 14.45 2.46
CA LEU A 103 36.47 13.70 3.63
C LEU A 103 36.05 12.22 3.59
N GLY A 104 36.64 11.43 2.69
CA GLY A 104 36.27 10.02 2.47
C GLY A 104 36.28 9.14 3.73
N ALA A 105 37.26 9.32 4.63
CA ALA A 105 37.33 8.56 5.89
C ALA A 105 36.16 8.88 6.84
N ALA A 106 35.73 10.15 6.90
CA ALA A 106 34.59 10.58 7.70
C ALA A 106 33.27 10.08 7.07
N GLN A 107 33.13 10.13 5.74
CA GLN A 107 31.99 9.58 5.01
C GLN A 107 31.81 8.08 5.32
N ALA A 108 32.89 7.31 5.24
CA ALA A 108 32.89 5.87 5.56
C ALA A 108 32.64 5.60 7.06
N PHE A 109 33.11 6.48 7.96
CA PHE A 109 32.84 6.37 9.40
C PHE A 109 31.35 6.54 9.70
N TYR A 110 30.70 7.59 9.20
CA TYR A 110 29.27 7.80 9.43
C TYR A 110 28.42 6.70 8.76
N SER A 111 28.77 6.27 7.54
CA SER A 111 28.08 5.17 6.86
C SER A 111 28.08 3.88 7.70
N ARG A 112 29.24 3.49 8.24
CA ARG A 112 29.38 2.29 9.09
C ARG A 112 28.65 2.41 10.43
N ASN A 113 28.38 3.62 10.89
CA ASN A 113 27.63 3.86 12.13
C ASN A 113 26.14 4.15 11.88
N GLY A 114 25.60 3.74 10.73
CA GLY A 114 24.16 3.77 10.43
C GLY A 114 23.64 5.09 9.88
N PHE A 115 24.52 6.01 9.43
CA PHE A 115 24.08 7.27 8.82
C PHE A 115 24.03 7.15 7.29
N SER A 116 22.86 7.44 6.72
CA SER A 116 22.62 7.50 5.29
C SER A 116 22.77 8.93 4.75
N PRO A 117 23.31 9.14 3.54
CA PRO A 117 23.36 10.47 2.93
C PRO A 117 21.93 10.92 2.59
N MET A 118 21.59 12.16 2.94
CA MET A 118 20.22 12.69 2.86
C MET A 118 20.12 13.82 1.83
N LEU A 119 21.03 14.80 1.90
CA LEU A 119 21.09 15.91 0.94
C LEU A 119 22.52 16.40 0.76
N ARG A 120 22.81 16.98 -0.40
CA ARG A 120 24.04 17.71 -0.69
C ARG A 120 23.73 19.19 -0.72
N LYS A 121 24.53 20.01 -0.02
CA LYS A 121 24.39 21.47 -0.03
C LYS A 121 25.74 22.17 -0.18
N PRO A 122 25.79 23.37 -0.76
CA PRO A 122 26.99 24.19 -0.72
C PRO A 122 27.34 24.54 0.74
N GLY A 123 28.63 24.46 1.07
CA GLY A 123 29.20 24.84 2.36
C GLY A 123 29.32 26.36 2.53
N GLY A 124 29.92 26.79 3.63
CA GLY A 124 30.11 28.22 3.93
C GLY A 124 30.95 28.95 2.87
N LYS A 125 30.68 30.26 2.70
CA LYS A 125 31.33 31.15 1.70
C LYS A 125 32.87 31.16 1.75
N ALA A 126 33.48 30.75 2.86
CA ALA A 126 34.93 30.77 3.06
C ALA A 126 35.69 29.63 2.35
N ARG A 127 35.05 28.50 2.02
CA ARG A 127 35.76 27.31 1.49
C ARG A 127 35.12 26.63 0.28
N GLY A 128 33.91 27.02 -0.12
CA GLY A 128 33.26 26.53 -1.35
C GLY A 128 33.02 25.01 -1.44
N ARG A 129 33.13 24.27 -0.33
CA ARG A 129 33.02 22.80 -0.32
C ARG A 129 31.58 22.33 -0.39
N THR A 130 31.34 21.20 -1.04
CA THR A 130 30.06 20.49 -0.95
C THR A 130 29.97 19.76 0.40
N ILE A 131 28.86 19.93 1.10
CA ILE A 131 28.56 19.25 2.35
C ILE A 131 27.48 18.20 2.10
N VAL A 132 27.79 16.95 2.45
CA VAL A 132 26.82 15.86 2.52
C VAL A 132 26.23 15.85 3.93
N VAL A 133 24.94 16.19 4.05
CA VAL A 133 24.21 15.97 5.29
C VAL A 133 23.81 14.51 5.33
N ARG A 134 24.18 13.84 6.41
CA ARG A 134 23.86 12.44 6.68
C ARG A 134 22.93 12.36 7.88
N ALA A 135 22.00 11.42 7.86
CA ALA A 135 21.04 11.21 8.93
C ALA A 135 21.01 9.75 9.35
N ARG A 136 20.82 9.54 10.65
CA ARG A 136 20.50 8.27 11.27
C ARG A 136 19.21 8.44 12.05
N ASP A 137 18.23 7.60 11.78
CA ASP A 137 17.02 7.52 12.59
C ASP A 137 17.34 6.73 13.87
N LEU A 138 16.77 7.19 14.97
CA LEU A 138 16.99 6.62 16.31
C LEU A 138 15.81 5.70 16.66
N ASP A 139 16.10 4.58 17.32
CA ASP A 139 15.15 3.55 17.70
C ASP A 139 14.52 3.87 19.05
N ASN A 140 13.88 5.02 19.14
CA ASN A 140 13.00 5.34 20.24
C ASN A 140 11.60 5.24 19.73
N GLY A 141 10.87 4.23 20.19
CA GLY A 141 9.72 4.61 20.98
C GLY A 141 8.63 5.44 20.28
N HIS A 142 8.55 5.43 18.94
CA HIS A 142 7.77 6.41 18.17
C HIS A 142 6.27 6.29 18.47
N LEU A 143 5.45 7.21 17.93
CA LEU A 143 3.98 7.07 17.92
C LEU A 143 3.56 5.63 17.60
N PHE A 144 4.31 4.99 16.70
CA PHE A 144 4.16 3.61 16.31
C PHE A 144 4.65 2.58 17.33
N SER A 145 5.70 2.80 18.13
CA SER A 145 6.11 1.81 19.14
C SER A 145 5.08 1.68 20.26
N VAL A 146 4.38 2.76 20.63
CA VAL A 146 3.29 2.73 21.63
C VAL A 146 2.10 1.98 21.05
N LEU A 147 1.85 2.12 19.75
CA LEU A 147 0.89 1.31 19.01
C LEU A 147 1.37 -0.14 18.79
N ASP A 148 2.68 -0.40 18.88
CA ASP A 148 3.31 -1.68 18.63
C ASP A 148 3.58 -2.50 19.90
N GLN A 149 3.55 -1.86 21.09
CA GLN A 149 3.66 -2.55 22.39
C GLN A 149 2.50 -3.55 22.62
N ALA A 150 1.40 -3.44 21.87
CA ALA A 150 0.32 -4.42 21.85
C ALA A 150 0.50 -5.51 20.77
N THR A 151 1.35 -5.29 19.76
CA THR A 151 1.57 -6.18 18.60
C THR A 151 2.99 -6.78 18.50
N THR A 152 3.84 -6.59 19.52
CA THR A 152 5.27 -6.94 19.51
C THR A 152 5.58 -8.43 19.66
N ALA A 153 4.59 -9.30 19.51
CA ALA A 153 4.82 -10.70 19.21
C ALA A 153 4.89 -10.86 17.68
N GLU A 154 6.11 -10.76 17.13
CA GLU A 154 6.48 -11.20 15.78
C GLU A 154 5.81 -10.48 14.57
N PHE A 155 6.12 -9.20 14.33
CA PHE A 155 5.93 -8.63 12.98
C PHE A 155 7.04 -9.14 12.04
N VAL A 156 7.02 -10.45 11.73
CA VAL A 156 7.74 -10.99 10.57
C VAL A 156 6.93 -10.56 9.34
N PRO A 157 7.49 -9.75 8.41
CA PRO A 157 6.80 -9.39 7.19
C PRO A 157 6.44 -10.67 6.44
N LEU A 158 5.15 -10.91 6.23
CA LEU A 158 4.71 -12.00 5.39
C LEU A 158 5.27 -11.76 3.99
N ASP A 159 6.04 -12.70 3.46
CA ASP A 159 6.54 -12.66 2.10
C ASP A 159 5.54 -13.35 1.16
N LEU A 160 4.80 -12.56 0.39
CA LEU A 160 3.86 -13.05 -0.61
C LEU A 160 4.52 -13.35 -1.97
N GLY A 161 5.86 -13.24 -2.06
CA GLY A 161 6.60 -13.51 -3.29
C GLY A 161 6.25 -12.54 -4.40
N LEU A 162 5.78 -11.33 -4.05
CA LEU A 162 5.33 -10.32 -5.01
C LEU A 162 6.52 -9.89 -5.88
N ARG A 163 6.32 -9.93 -7.19
CA ARG A 163 7.33 -9.51 -8.18
C ARG A 163 6.79 -8.29 -8.92
N VAL A 164 7.65 -7.32 -9.21
CA VAL A 164 7.32 -6.29 -10.20
C VAL A 164 7.33 -6.98 -11.56
N ARG A 165 6.31 -6.77 -12.39
CA ARG A 165 6.32 -7.10 -13.83
C ARG A 165 7.33 -6.21 -14.59
N GLY A 166 8.54 -6.03 -14.08
CA GLY A 166 9.59 -5.26 -14.73
C GLY A 166 9.99 -5.95 -16.02
N ALA A 167 9.68 -5.33 -17.16
CA ALA A 167 10.00 -5.78 -18.53
C ALA A 167 9.48 -7.18 -18.93
N ARG A 168 8.43 -7.70 -18.28
CA ARG A 168 7.66 -8.80 -18.89
C ARG A 168 6.77 -8.18 -19.98
N PRO A 169 6.70 -8.79 -21.18
CA PRO A 169 5.80 -8.31 -22.21
C PRO A 169 4.35 -8.42 -21.71
N ALA A 170 3.51 -7.46 -22.10
CA ALA A 170 2.10 -7.37 -21.72
C ALA A 170 1.40 -8.76 -21.71
N PRO A 171 0.42 -8.99 -20.81
CA PRO A 171 -0.19 -10.30 -20.65
C PRO A 171 -0.74 -10.82 -21.98
N LEU A 172 -0.61 -12.12 -22.20
CA LEU A 172 -0.91 -12.76 -23.49
C LEU A 172 -2.30 -13.41 -23.41
N TYR A 173 -3.25 -12.96 -24.21
CA TYR A 173 -4.60 -13.52 -24.26
C TYR A 173 -4.88 -14.13 -25.62
N ALA A 174 -5.33 -15.39 -25.62
CA ALA A 174 -5.81 -16.06 -26.82
C ALA A 174 -7.30 -15.75 -27.00
N ILE A 175 -7.74 -15.51 -28.24
CA ILE A 175 -9.16 -15.31 -28.54
C ILE A 175 -9.74 -16.51 -29.30
N ASP A 176 -11.00 -16.81 -28.99
CA ASP A 176 -11.85 -17.70 -29.75
C ASP A 176 -12.37 -17.02 -31.03
N LEU A 177 -12.71 -17.82 -32.04
CA LEU A 177 -13.29 -17.38 -33.31
C LEU A 177 -14.62 -16.64 -33.12
N ASN A 178 -15.39 -17.04 -32.09
CA ASN A 178 -16.65 -16.39 -31.74
C ASN A 178 -16.47 -14.90 -31.39
N VAL A 179 -15.37 -14.53 -30.74
CA VAL A 179 -15.06 -13.14 -30.38
C VAL A 179 -14.82 -12.30 -31.63
N LEU A 180 -14.13 -12.86 -32.63
CA LEU A 180 -13.95 -12.19 -33.91
C LEU A 180 -15.28 -12.00 -34.64
N PHE A 181 -16.14 -13.02 -34.62
CA PHE A 181 -17.48 -12.94 -35.23
C PHE A 181 -18.40 -11.95 -34.53
N ASP A 182 -18.27 -11.74 -33.23
CA ASP A 182 -19.04 -10.73 -32.48
C ASP A 182 -18.77 -9.31 -33.03
N VAL A 183 -17.57 -9.05 -33.58
CA VAL A 183 -17.25 -7.79 -34.28
C VAL A 183 -17.70 -7.82 -35.74
N THR A 184 -17.37 -8.88 -36.48
CA THR A 184 -17.41 -8.85 -37.95
C THR A 184 -18.73 -9.31 -38.56
N LYS A 185 -19.57 -10.06 -37.85
CA LYS A 185 -20.82 -10.62 -38.41
C LYS A 185 -22.06 -9.80 -38.00
N PRO A 186 -23.06 -9.68 -38.90
CA PRO A 186 -24.35 -9.08 -38.56
C PRO A 186 -25.14 -9.95 -37.57
N GLY A 187 -26.00 -9.34 -36.74
CA GLY A 187 -26.82 -10.04 -35.74
C GLY A 187 -26.14 -10.33 -34.38
N ARG A 188 -24.95 -9.77 -34.14
CA ARG A 188 -24.19 -9.89 -32.87
C ARG A 188 -24.08 -8.56 -32.10
N GLU A 189 -24.99 -7.62 -32.37
CA GLU A 189 -24.94 -6.22 -31.91
C GLU A 189 -24.83 -6.06 -30.40
N VAL A 190 -25.46 -6.95 -29.62
CA VAL A 190 -25.43 -6.93 -28.15
C VAL A 190 -24.01 -6.98 -27.60
N ARG A 191 -23.11 -7.79 -28.20
CA ARG A 191 -21.73 -7.99 -27.71
C ARG A 191 -20.67 -7.29 -28.55
N ARG A 192 -21.07 -6.72 -29.70
CA ARG A 192 -20.16 -6.04 -30.62
C ARG A 192 -19.35 -4.95 -29.93
N HIS A 193 -20.00 -4.12 -29.11
CA HIS A 193 -19.33 -3.03 -28.40
C HIS A 193 -18.23 -3.53 -27.46
N LEU A 194 -18.45 -4.62 -26.73
CA LEU A 194 -17.45 -5.25 -25.86
C LEU A 194 -16.28 -5.79 -26.68
N ALA A 195 -16.57 -6.55 -27.74
CA ALA A 195 -15.54 -7.13 -28.59
C ALA A 195 -14.69 -6.04 -29.28
N GLU A 196 -15.31 -4.95 -29.74
CA GLU A 196 -14.61 -3.77 -30.27
C GLU A 196 -13.70 -3.12 -29.23
N ARG A 197 -14.16 -2.97 -27.98
CA ARG A 197 -13.32 -2.47 -26.87
C ARG A 197 -12.13 -3.37 -26.58
N VAL A 198 -12.33 -4.69 -26.56
CA VAL A 198 -11.25 -5.68 -26.34
C VAL A 198 -10.19 -5.57 -27.45
N ILE A 199 -10.61 -5.57 -28.71
CA ILE A 199 -9.69 -5.42 -29.84
C ILE A 199 -8.99 -4.06 -29.82
N GLY A 200 -9.72 -2.98 -29.55
CA GLY A 200 -9.15 -1.63 -29.43
C GLY A 200 -8.09 -1.54 -28.34
N ALA A 201 -8.33 -2.17 -27.18
CA ALA A 201 -7.36 -2.24 -26.09
C ALA A 201 -6.11 -3.06 -26.46
N ALA A 202 -6.25 -4.16 -27.21
CA ALA A 202 -5.12 -4.93 -27.73
C ALA A 202 -4.27 -4.10 -28.71
N LEU A 203 -4.91 -3.34 -29.61
CA LEU A 203 -4.25 -2.45 -30.56
C LEU A 203 -3.56 -1.26 -29.86
N ALA A 204 -4.12 -0.81 -28.74
CA ALA A 204 -3.49 0.17 -27.84
C ALA A 204 -2.36 -0.41 -26.97
N HIS A 205 -1.91 -1.66 -27.24
CA HIS A 205 -0.86 -2.38 -26.52
C HIS A 205 -1.12 -2.58 -25.03
N ARG A 206 -2.38 -2.57 -24.59
CA ARG A 206 -2.72 -2.83 -23.18
C ARG A 206 -2.53 -4.29 -22.78
N PHE A 207 -2.60 -5.19 -23.74
CA PHE A 207 -2.28 -6.62 -23.64
C PHE A 207 -1.94 -7.16 -25.03
N ARG A 208 -1.37 -8.36 -25.12
CA ARG A 208 -1.08 -9.01 -26.40
C ARG A 208 -2.20 -9.97 -26.76
N LEU A 209 -2.75 -9.81 -27.96
CA LEU A 209 -3.80 -10.67 -28.50
C LEU A 209 -3.21 -11.67 -29.50
N VAL A 210 -3.55 -12.94 -29.37
CA VAL A 210 -3.08 -14.04 -30.22
C VAL A 210 -4.22 -15.00 -30.58
N VAL A 211 -4.02 -15.79 -31.63
CA VAL A 211 -4.94 -16.88 -32.02
C VAL A 211 -4.23 -18.23 -31.99
N ALA A 212 -5.00 -19.29 -31.69
CA ALA A 212 -4.53 -20.67 -31.79
C ALA A 212 -4.33 -21.10 -33.25
N SER A 213 -3.54 -22.14 -33.48
CA SER A 213 -3.33 -22.70 -34.83
C SER A 213 -4.63 -23.16 -35.50
N GLU A 214 -5.53 -23.77 -34.72
CA GLU A 214 -6.82 -24.30 -35.18
C GLU A 214 -7.81 -23.19 -35.58
N PHE A 215 -7.63 -21.97 -35.07
CA PHE A 215 -8.46 -20.79 -35.40
C PHE A 215 -8.54 -20.55 -36.91
N LEU A 216 -7.39 -20.65 -37.59
CA LEU A 216 -7.32 -20.44 -39.04
C LEU A 216 -7.86 -21.64 -39.81
N THR A 217 -7.59 -22.86 -39.35
CA THR A 217 -8.13 -24.08 -39.95
C THR A 217 -9.65 -24.08 -39.93
N GLU A 218 -10.26 -23.61 -38.84
CA GLU A 218 -11.70 -23.48 -38.70
C GLU A 218 -12.29 -22.38 -39.61
N LEU A 219 -11.61 -21.24 -39.71
CA LEU A 219 -12.03 -20.15 -40.58
C LEU A 219 -11.89 -20.53 -42.07
N GLU A 220 -10.85 -21.28 -42.45
CA GLU A 220 -10.70 -21.83 -43.82
C GLU A 220 -11.79 -22.84 -44.16
N ARG A 221 -12.23 -23.66 -43.19
CA ARG A 221 -13.34 -24.61 -43.37
C ARG A 221 -14.70 -23.93 -43.51
N THR A 222 -14.89 -22.79 -42.83
CA THR A 222 -16.19 -22.09 -42.77
C THR A 222 -16.32 -20.93 -43.76
N SER A 223 -15.22 -20.55 -44.43
CA SER A 223 -15.20 -19.49 -45.44
C SER A 223 -15.87 -19.92 -46.75
N SER A 224 -16.93 -19.22 -47.13
CA SER A 224 -17.67 -19.43 -48.37
C SER A 224 -17.41 -18.30 -49.36
N GLY A 225 -16.29 -18.36 -50.09
CA GLY A 225 -15.97 -17.39 -51.15
C GLY A 225 -14.50 -17.41 -51.57
N ARG A 226 -14.21 -16.92 -52.79
CA ARG A 226 -12.83 -16.83 -53.32
C ARG A 226 -11.97 -15.76 -52.61
N THR A 227 -12.59 -14.79 -51.93
CA THR A 227 -11.93 -13.66 -51.24
C THR A 227 -12.70 -13.30 -49.97
N ASP A 228 -12.48 -14.05 -48.88
CA ASP A 228 -13.03 -13.72 -47.56
C ASP A 228 -12.09 -12.72 -46.84
N PRO A 229 -12.54 -11.47 -46.61
CA PRO A 229 -11.71 -10.43 -45.99
C PRO A 229 -11.38 -10.74 -44.52
N ILE A 230 -12.24 -11.48 -43.82
CA ILE A 230 -12.01 -11.88 -42.42
C ILE A 230 -10.88 -12.91 -42.39
N LEU A 231 -10.91 -13.89 -43.30
CA LEU A 231 -9.82 -14.87 -43.45
C LEU A 231 -8.50 -14.21 -43.88
N ALA A 232 -8.54 -13.25 -44.79
CA ALA A 232 -7.37 -12.48 -45.20
C ALA A 232 -6.75 -11.74 -44.01
N MET A 233 -7.56 -11.06 -43.20
CA MET A 233 -7.10 -10.37 -41.98
C MET A 233 -6.58 -11.35 -40.92
N ALA A 234 -7.31 -12.44 -40.67
CA ALA A 234 -6.96 -13.43 -39.64
C ALA A 234 -5.58 -14.07 -39.90
N ARG A 235 -5.18 -14.25 -41.16
CA ARG A 235 -3.85 -14.80 -41.52
C ARG A 235 -2.68 -13.96 -41.00
N HIS A 236 -2.91 -12.67 -40.78
CA HIS A 236 -1.93 -11.71 -40.26
C HIS A 236 -2.02 -11.49 -38.74
N LEU A 237 -2.96 -12.15 -38.04
CA LEU A 237 -3.00 -12.09 -36.59
C LEU A 237 -1.80 -12.82 -35.97
N PRO A 238 -1.25 -12.32 -34.85
CA PRO A 238 -0.23 -13.02 -34.07
C PRO A 238 -0.72 -14.41 -33.65
N ARG A 239 0.15 -15.41 -33.73
CA ARG A 239 -0.20 -16.82 -33.44
C ARG A 239 0.54 -17.33 -32.21
N LEU A 240 -0.08 -18.30 -31.54
CA LEU A 240 0.60 -19.07 -30.50
C LEU A 240 1.79 -19.86 -31.10
N PRO A 241 2.88 -20.02 -30.32
CA PRO A 241 4.05 -20.78 -30.75
C PRO A 241 3.68 -22.26 -30.93
N ALA A 242 4.35 -22.95 -31.87
CA ALA A 242 4.09 -24.38 -32.08
C ALA A 242 4.40 -25.20 -30.82
N VAL A 243 3.51 -26.13 -30.50
CA VAL A 243 3.61 -27.07 -29.37
C VAL A 243 3.70 -28.51 -29.87
N ASP A 244 4.18 -29.42 -29.03
CA ASP A 244 4.21 -30.84 -29.37
C ASP A 244 2.79 -31.37 -29.63
N LYS A 245 2.62 -32.09 -30.75
CA LYS A 245 1.30 -32.57 -31.18
C LYS A 245 0.71 -33.60 -30.22
N ASN A 246 1.53 -34.45 -29.63
CA ASN A 246 1.04 -35.48 -28.72
C ASN A 246 0.60 -34.85 -27.40
N GLU A 247 1.39 -33.92 -26.85
CA GLU A 247 0.98 -33.15 -25.66
C GLU A 247 -0.30 -32.36 -25.90
N LEU A 248 -0.43 -31.71 -27.06
CA LEU A 248 -1.61 -30.97 -27.44
C LEU A 248 -2.86 -31.86 -27.47
N GLU A 249 -2.81 -33.01 -28.14
CA GLU A 249 -3.96 -33.92 -28.25
C GLU A 249 -4.33 -34.56 -26.90
N LEU A 250 -3.33 -34.91 -26.08
CA LEU A 250 -3.55 -35.43 -24.72
C LEU A 250 -4.26 -34.40 -23.84
N LEU A 251 -3.79 -33.15 -23.85
CA LEU A 251 -4.40 -32.09 -23.07
C LEU A 251 -5.79 -31.71 -23.62
N ALA A 252 -5.95 -31.66 -24.94
CA ALA A 252 -7.24 -31.41 -25.58
C ALA A 252 -8.27 -32.51 -25.23
N GLY A 253 -7.86 -33.78 -25.20
CA GLY A 253 -8.73 -34.88 -24.75
C GLY A 253 -9.20 -34.71 -23.30
N SER A 254 -8.29 -34.28 -22.42
CA SER A 254 -8.60 -33.99 -21.01
C SER A 254 -9.56 -32.81 -20.88
N ILE A 255 -9.30 -31.69 -21.58
CA ILE A 255 -10.18 -30.52 -21.62
C ILE A 255 -11.56 -30.88 -22.17
N LYS A 256 -11.62 -31.67 -23.23
CA LYS A 256 -12.89 -32.12 -23.81
C LYS A 256 -13.73 -32.89 -22.79
N SER A 257 -13.09 -33.74 -21.98
CA SER A 257 -13.77 -34.45 -20.89
C SER A 257 -14.23 -33.51 -19.77
N ILE A 258 -13.46 -32.46 -19.47
CA ILE A 258 -13.81 -31.47 -18.44
C ILE A 258 -15.01 -30.62 -18.88
N VAL A 259 -14.97 -30.11 -20.12
CA VAL A 259 -15.95 -29.14 -20.64
C VAL A 259 -17.22 -29.83 -21.14
N PHE A 260 -17.09 -30.99 -21.77
CA PHE A 260 -18.20 -31.65 -22.46
C PHE A 260 -18.55 -33.03 -21.89
N GLY A 261 -17.85 -33.51 -20.85
CA GLY A 261 -18.02 -34.87 -20.32
C GLY A 261 -19.24 -35.10 -19.42
N SER A 262 -19.81 -34.06 -18.81
CA SER A 262 -21.01 -34.19 -17.95
C SER A 262 -22.35 -33.97 -18.68
N ALA A 263 -22.31 -33.65 -19.98
CA ALA A 263 -23.53 -33.39 -20.75
C ALA A 263 -24.17 -34.70 -21.21
N LEU A 264 -25.32 -35.05 -20.62
CA LEU A 264 -26.29 -36.06 -21.08
C LEU A 264 -26.91 -35.75 -22.47
N THR A 265 -26.24 -34.98 -23.33
CA THR A 265 -26.72 -34.58 -24.65
C THR A 265 -25.60 -34.76 -25.68
N GLY A 266 -25.93 -35.08 -26.93
CA GLY A 266 -24.99 -35.38 -28.03
C GLY A 266 -24.05 -34.23 -28.48
N ALA A 267 -23.73 -33.29 -27.59
CA ALA A 267 -22.79 -32.19 -27.78
C ALA A 267 -21.31 -32.64 -27.79
N ALA A 268 -20.93 -33.62 -26.96
CA ALA A 268 -19.55 -34.16 -26.90
C ALA A 268 -19.08 -34.85 -28.20
N ALA A 269 -20.04 -35.32 -29.01
CA ALA A 269 -19.79 -35.97 -30.30
C ALA A 269 -19.62 -34.98 -31.46
N ARG A 270 -19.86 -33.67 -31.26
CA ARG A 270 -19.72 -32.69 -32.35
C ARG A 270 -18.23 -32.48 -32.70
N PRO A 271 -17.88 -32.38 -33.99
CA PRO A 271 -16.54 -32.01 -34.42
C PRO A 271 -16.06 -30.69 -33.80
N GLN A 272 -16.97 -29.72 -33.62
CA GLN A 272 -16.70 -28.42 -33.01
C GLN A 272 -16.11 -28.54 -31.59
N ALA A 273 -16.66 -29.42 -30.74
CA ALA A 273 -16.18 -29.62 -29.37
C ALA A 273 -14.71 -30.10 -29.29
N THR A 274 -14.22 -30.74 -30.36
CA THR A 274 -12.81 -31.16 -30.45
C THR A 274 -11.92 -29.99 -30.90
N SER A 275 -12.42 -29.10 -31.77
CA SER A 275 -11.76 -27.85 -32.16
C SER A 275 -11.59 -26.95 -30.93
N ASP A 276 -12.68 -26.70 -30.19
CA ASP A 276 -12.69 -25.81 -29.03
C ASP A 276 -11.71 -26.28 -27.94
N ALA A 277 -11.66 -27.59 -27.70
CA ALA A 277 -10.73 -28.19 -26.75
C ALA A 277 -9.25 -28.03 -27.18
N ARG A 278 -8.96 -28.07 -28.49
CA ARG A 278 -7.61 -27.81 -29.02
C ARG A 278 -7.20 -26.35 -28.88
N HIS A 279 -8.13 -25.40 -29.06
CA HIS A 279 -7.84 -23.98 -28.86
C HIS A 279 -7.40 -23.71 -27.42
N LEU A 280 -8.16 -24.23 -26.45
CA LEU A 280 -7.84 -24.12 -25.02
C LEU A 280 -6.53 -24.83 -24.66
N ALA A 281 -6.30 -26.06 -25.16
CA ALA A 281 -5.08 -26.81 -24.91
C ALA A 281 -3.84 -26.06 -25.41
N HIS A 282 -3.92 -25.50 -26.62
CA HIS A 282 -2.82 -24.72 -27.20
C HIS A 282 -2.55 -23.47 -26.37
N ALA A 283 -3.60 -22.73 -25.97
CA ALA A 283 -3.47 -21.55 -25.11
C ALA A 283 -2.82 -21.89 -23.76
N ALA A 284 -3.21 -23.01 -23.14
CA ALA A 284 -2.65 -23.48 -21.89
C ALA A 284 -1.16 -23.86 -22.01
N LEU A 285 -0.79 -24.67 -23.01
CA LEU A 285 0.60 -25.08 -23.25
C LEU A 285 1.50 -23.88 -23.58
N ALA A 286 0.97 -22.88 -24.27
CA ALA A 286 1.67 -21.63 -24.56
C ALA A 286 1.73 -20.65 -23.37
N ARG A 287 1.17 -21.01 -22.21
CA ARG A 287 1.09 -20.18 -21.00
C ARG A 287 0.43 -18.82 -21.24
N ALA A 288 -0.64 -18.81 -22.02
CA ALA A 288 -1.50 -17.63 -22.14
C ALA A 288 -2.05 -17.26 -20.74
N SER A 289 -2.17 -15.96 -20.48
CA SER A 289 -2.78 -15.41 -19.26
C SER A 289 -4.28 -15.74 -19.18
N GLY A 290 -4.93 -15.96 -20.32
CA GLY A 290 -6.31 -16.43 -20.39
C GLY A 290 -6.78 -16.68 -21.82
N PHE A 291 -7.97 -17.26 -21.94
CA PHE A 291 -8.65 -17.55 -23.20
C PHE A 291 -10.00 -16.83 -23.24
N LEU A 292 -10.19 -15.97 -24.24
CA LEU A 292 -11.40 -15.16 -24.39
C LEU A 292 -12.41 -15.88 -25.28
N THR A 293 -13.61 -16.13 -24.75
CA THR A 293 -14.68 -16.82 -25.47
C THR A 293 -16.07 -16.33 -25.05
N SER A 294 -17.03 -16.51 -25.96
CA SER A 294 -18.45 -16.28 -25.72
C SER A 294 -19.23 -17.60 -25.58
N ASP A 295 -18.54 -18.75 -25.47
CA ASP A 295 -19.13 -20.09 -25.41
C ASP A 295 -19.52 -20.49 -23.98
N GLY A 296 -20.81 -20.74 -23.76
CA GLY A 296 -21.39 -21.08 -22.46
C GLY A 296 -20.76 -22.30 -21.81
N PRO A 297 -20.75 -23.48 -22.47
CA PRO A 297 -20.09 -24.68 -21.94
C PRO A 297 -18.64 -24.47 -21.47
N ILE A 298 -17.82 -23.74 -22.23
CA ILE A 298 -16.43 -23.44 -21.81
C ILE A 298 -16.41 -22.57 -20.55
N LEU A 299 -17.27 -21.54 -20.49
CA LEU A 299 -17.39 -20.65 -19.33
C LEU A 299 -17.94 -21.38 -18.10
N ASP A 300 -18.87 -22.32 -18.27
CA ASP A 300 -19.42 -23.15 -17.20
C ASP A 300 -18.36 -24.09 -16.60
N ALA A 301 -17.43 -24.58 -17.42
CA ALA A 301 -16.34 -25.46 -17.02
C ALA A 301 -15.10 -24.74 -16.48
N ARG A 302 -15.11 -23.41 -16.43
CA ARG A 302 -13.98 -22.55 -16.07
C ARG A 302 -13.24 -22.95 -14.80
N ALA A 303 -13.96 -23.18 -13.69
CA ALA A 303 -13.33 -23.49 -12.41
C ALA A 303 -12.47 -24.77 -12.48
N SER A 304 -12.97 -25.78 -13.20
CA SER A 304 -12.27 -27.03 -13.44
C SER A 304 -11.07 -26.85 -14.38
N LEU A 305 -11.18 -25.96 -15.38
CA LEU A 305 -10.08 -25.62 -16.29
C LEU A 305 -8.91 -24.95 -15.54
N ILE A 306 -9.18 -23.99 -14.66
CA ILE A 306 -8.13 -23.35 -13.85
C ILE A 306 -7.46 -24.39 -12.93
N ALA A 307 -8.26 -25.22 -12.25
CA ALA A 307 -7.73 -26.18 -11.28
C ALA A 307 -6.90 -27.31 -11.91
N THR A 308 -7.30 -27.78 -13.10
CA THR A 308 -6.73 -28.98 -13.73
C THR A 308 -5.70 -28.65 -14.81
N VAL A 309 -5.93 -27.57 -15.54
CA VAL A 309 -5.16 -27.19 -16.75
C VAL A 309 -4.37 -25.90 -16.54
N GLY A 310 -4.79 -25.04 -15.59
CA GLY A 310 -4.12 -23.77 -15.30
C GLY A 310 -4.41 -22.66 -16.31
N ILE A 311 -5.46 -22.79 -17.12
CA ILE A 311 -5.93 -21.75 -18.05
C ILE A 311 -7.27 -21.19 -17.57
N ASP A 312 -7.40 -19.86 -17.60
CA ASP A 312 -8.64 -19.18 -17.26
C ASP A 312 -9.43 -18.83 -18.53
N ALA A 313 -10.70 -19.22 -18.57
CA ALA A 313 -11.63 -18.88 -19.64
C ALA A 313 -12.44 -17.63 -19.22
N LEU A 314 -12.44 -16.61 -20.06
CA LEU A 314 -12.99 -15.28 -19.77
C LEU A 314 -14.06 -14.91 -20.80
N SER A 315 -15.20 -14.43 -20.32
CA SER A 315 -16.18 -13.75 -21.17
C SER A 315 -15.68 -12.36 -21.58
N LEU A 316 -16.37 -11.73 -22.54
CA LEU A 316 -16.09 -10.35 -22.91
C LEU A 316 -16.41 -9.37 -21.77
N ASP A 317 -17.49 -9.61 -21.03
CA ASP A 317 -17.88 -8.82 -19.86
C ASP A 317 -16.82 -8.90 -18.74
N ASP A 318 -16.35 -10.13 -18.44
CA ASP A 318 -15.29 -10.37 -17.46
C ASP A 318 -14.00 -9.62 -17.82
N PHE A 319 -13.71 -9.54 -19.12
CA PHE A 319 -12.51 -8.89 -19.61
C PHE A 319 -12.65 -7.37 -19.69
N GLU A 320 -13.86 -6.85 -19.90
CA GLU A 320 -14.14 -5.42 -19.81
C GLU A 320 -13.82 -4.89 -18.40
N GLU A 321 -14.19 -5.62 -17.34
CA GLU A 321 -13.84 -5.27 -15.96
C GLU A 321 -12.31 -5.24 -15.75
N LEU A 322 -11.55 -6.11 -16.44
CA LEU A 322 -10.08 -6.05 -16.43
C LEU A 322 -9.52 -4.80 -17.13
N LEU A 323 -10.21 -4.30 -18.16
CA LEU A 323 -9.80 -3.15 -18.97
C LEU A 323 -10.15 -1.79 -18.36
N ASP A 324 -11.11 -1.70 -17.45
CA ASP A 324 -11.59 -0.43 -16.88
C ASP A 324 -10.56 0.33 -16.01
N GLN A 325 -9.28 -0.07 -16.02
CA GLN A 325 -8.16 0.70 -15.46
C GLN A 325 -7.86 2.07 -16.12
N GLY A 326 -8.76 2.61 -16.95
CA GLY A 326 -8.40 3.56 -18.00
C GLY A 326 -9.24 4.83 -18.13
N HIS A 327 -10.31 5.01 -17.36
CA HIS A 327 -10.98 6.29 -17.33
C HIS A 327 -10.51 7.05 -16.10
N GLU A 328 -9.75 8.13 -16.31
CA GLU A 328 -9.75 9.26 -15.38
C GLU A 328 -11.17 9.86 -15.36
N GLY A 329 -12.15 9.08 -14.90
CA GLY A 329 -13.36 9.63 -14.33
C GLY A 329 -12.88 10.37 -13.10
N GLY A 330 -12.73 11.69 -13.24
CA GLY A 330 -12.15 12.57 -12.24
C GLY A 330 -12.77 12.34 -10.87
N SER A 331 -12.17 11.45 -10.10
CA SER A 331 -12.17 11.55 -8.65
C SER A 331 -11.49 12.88 -8.40
N LYS A 332 -12.32 13.93 -8.24
CA LYS A 332 -11.86 15.27 -7.94
C LYS A 332 -10.94 15.11 -6.75
N ALA A 333 -9.62 15.22 -6.97
CA ALA A 333 -8.65 15.02 -5.92
C ALA A 333 -9.00 15.96 -4.76
N GLU A 334 -9.61 15.41 -3.72
CA GLU A 334 -10.11 16.21 -2.63
C GLU A 334 -8.93 16.75 -1.84
N VAL A 335 -9.00 18.03 -1.51
CA VAL A 335 -8.06 18.64 -0.59
C VAL A 335 -8.44 18.19 0.81
N ILE A 336 -7.54 17.44 1.45
CA ILE A 336 -7.68 16.96 2.82
C ILE A 336 -6.88 17.87 3.73
N VAL A 337 -7.54 18.59 4.63
CA VAL A 337 -6.87 19.44 5.63
C VAL A 337 -6.86 18.72 6.98
N ALA A 338 -5.69 18.52 7.58
CA ALA A 338 -5.48 17.86 8.88
C ALA A 338 -4.53 18.65 9.80
N GLY A 339 -5.13 19.50 10.62
CA GLY A 339 -4.50 20.52 11.44
C GLY A 339 -3.96 21.60 10.51
N GLU A 340 -2.66 21.84 10.61
CA GLU A 340 -1.92 22.77 9.76
C GLU A 340 -1.45 22.15 8.43
N ILE A 341 -1.70 20.85 8.19
CA ILE A 341 -1.24 20.14 7.00
C ILE A 341 -2.39 20.00 6.01
N GLU A 342 -2.23 20.53 4.81
CA GLU A 342 -3.13 20.41 3.68
C GLU A 342 -2.56 19.44 2.64
N ILE A 343 -3.26 18.38 2.31
CA ILE A 343 -2.89 17.43 1.27
C ILE A 343 -3.83 17.61 0.09
N GLY A 344 -3.29 17.87 -1.10
CA GLY A 344 -4.10 18.06 -2.28
C GLY A 344 -3.28 17.94 -3.56
N PRO A 345 -3.91 18.15 -4.73
CA PRO A 345 -3.23 18.07 -6.01
C PRO A 345 -2.05 19.06 -6.09
N CYS A 346 -1.05 18.70 -6.87
CA CYS A 346 0.12 19.52 -7.17
C CYS A 346 0.37 19.47 -8.67
N ALA A 347 0.70 20.61 -9.28
CA ALA A 347 1.10 20.64 -10.68
C ALA A 347 2.38 19.82 -10.86
N THR A 348 2.40 18.97 -11.88
CA THR A 348 3.53 18.05 -12.17
C THR A 348 4.86 18.81 -12.29
N ASP A 349 4.90 19.95 -12.97
CA ASP A 349 6.15 20.72 -13.13
C ASP A 349 6.71 21.22 -11.79
N ALA A 350 5.83 21.78 -10.93
CA ALA A 350 6.20 22.22 -9.59
C ALA A 350 6.65 21.05 -8.70
N ALA A 351 6.04 19.88 -8.87
CA ALA A 351 6.43 18.67 -8.16
C ALA A 351 7.84 18.21 -8.54
N TRP A 352 8.17 18.19 -9.84
CA TRP A 352 9.50 17.82 -10.33
C TRP A 352 10.56 18.82 -9.89
N GLU A 353 10.27 20.11 -9.98
CA GLU A 353 11.16 21.17 -9.49
C GLU A 353 11.45 21.00 -8.00
N HIS A 354 10.40 20.78 -7.19
CA HIS A 354 10.55 20.54 -5.76
C HIS A 354 11.42 19.31 -5.50
N LEU A 355 11.14 18.15 -6.11
CA LEU A 355 11.91 16.93 -5.90
C LEU A 355 13.38 17.09 -6.27
N ARG A 356 13.69 17.77 -7.38
CA ARG A 356 15.07 18.09 -7.77
C ARG A 356 15.75 19.00 -6.75
N SER A 357 15.05 20.01 -6.25
CA SER A 357 15.58 20.93 -5.22
C SER A 357 15.91 20.22 -3.90
N GLN A 358 15.18 19.14 -3.59
CA GLN A 358 15.40 18.31 -2.39
C GLN A 358 16.46 17.22 -2.61
N GLY A 359 17.08 17.16 -3.81
CA GLY A 359 18.15 16.22 -4.11
C GLY A 359 17.70 14.81 -4.50
N VAL A 360 16.44 14.62 -4.90
CA VAL A 360 16.00 13.35 -5.51
C VAL A 360 16.73 13.15 -6.83
N SER A 361 17.34 11.98 -7.01
CA SER A 361 18.18 11.69 -8.18
C SER A 361 17.38 11.68 -9.49
N GLY A 362 18.05 12.07 -10.58
CA GLY A 362 17.46 12.00 -11.93
C GLY A 362 17.06 10.57 -12.33
N SER A 363 17.78 9.55 -11.84
CA SER A 363 17.43 8.14 -12.09
C SER A 363 16.08 7.75 -11.47
N ASN A 364 15.75 8.26 -10.28
CA ASN A 364 14.47 7.99 -9.62
C ASN A 364 13.34 8.73 -10.33
N LEU A 365 13.57 9.98 -10.74
CA LEU A 365 12.57 10.76 -11.49
C LEU A 365 12.31 10.20 -12.89
N ALA A 366 13.34 9.65 -13.56
CA ALA A 366 13.21 9.07 -14.90
C ALA A 366 12.32 7.81 -14.95
N GLN A 367 11.98 7.22 -13.80
CA GLN A 367 11.05 6.11 -13.72
C GLN A 367 9.58 6.52 -13.92
N PHE A 368 9.30 7.82 -13.85
CA PHE A 368 7.97 8.41 -13.99
C PHE A 368 7.89 9.24 -15.28
N ASN A 369 6.78 9.10 -16.01
CA ASN A 369 6.44 9.94 -17.16
C ASN A 369 5.68 11.17 -16.67
N PRO A 370 6.20 12.40 -16.82
CA PRO A 370 5.53 13.62 -16.39
C PRO A 370 4.11 13.79 -16.96
N GLY A 371 3.88 13.34 -18.19
CA GLY A 371 2.56 13.45 -18.84
C GLY A 371 1.52 12.45 -18.34
N ALA A 372 1.93 11.41 -17.60
CA ALA A 372 1.05 10.36 -17.09
C ALA A 372 1.04 10.27 -15.56
N ALA A 373 1.94 10.99 -14.89
CA ALA A 373 2.07 10.97 -13.45
C ALA A 373 1.19 12.04 -12.80
N VAL A 374 0.48 11.64 -11.76
CA VAL A 374 -0.33 12.51 -10.91
C VAL A 374 0.45 12.86 -9.66
N ALA A 375 0.58 14.15 -9.37
CA ALA A 375 1.27 14.64 -8.19
C ALA A 375 0.29 15.16 -7.13
N SER A 376 0.59 14.87 -5.87
CA SER A 376 -0.06 15.47 -4.71
C SER A 376 0.99 16.01 -3.74
N ALA A 377 0.67 17.09 -3.04
CA ALA A 377 1.57 17.71 -2.09
C ALA A 377 0.87 17.89 -0.74
N ALA A 378 1.61 17.59 0.32
CA ALA A 378 1.31 17.99 1.67
C ALA A 378 1.96 19.36 1.92
N ARG A 379 1.16 20.35 2.31
CA ARG A 379 1.55 21.74 2.52
C ARG A 379 1.27 22.14 3.96
N GLN A 380 2.18 22.91 4.55
CA GLN A 380 1.95 23.60 5.82
C GLN A 380 2.19 25.09 5.59
N GLU A 381 1.18 25.92 5.87
CA GLU A 381 1.22 27.37 5.60
C GLU A 381 1.61 27.68 4.14
N GLY A 382 1.10 26.88 3.19
CA GLY A 382 1.42 27.00 1.76
C GLY A 382 2.77 26.42 1.33
N VAL A 383 3.65 26.04 2.26
CA VAL A 383 4.96 25.45 1.96
C VAL A 383 4.84 23.95 1.81
N ILE A 384 5.39 23.38 0.73
CA ILE A 384 5.46 21.93 0.54
C ILE A 384 6.36 21.30 1.61
N VAL A 385 5.78 20.40 2.41
CA VAL A 385 6.46 19.61 3.46
C VAL A 385 6.55 18.13 3.11
N GLY A 386 5.73 17.68 2.16
CA GLY A 386 5.82 16.36 1.55
C GLY A 386 5.18 16.34 0.18
N LEU A 387 5.55 15.37 -0.64
CA LEU A 387 5.10 15.22 -2.00
C LEU A 387 4.99 13.74 -2.35
N ALA A 388 3.96 13.39 -3.12
CA ALA A 388 3.81 12.07 -3.67
C ALA A 388 3.52 12.11 -5.18
N LEU A 389 4.15 11.21 -5.91
CA LEU A 389 3.86 10.91 -7.31
C LEU A 389 3.20 9.55 -7.41
N ARG A 390 2.18 9.44 -8.25
CA ARG A 390 1.54 8.19 -8.64
C ARG A 390 1.45 8.11 -10.14
N GLN A 391 1.73 6.94 -10.71
CA GLN A 391 1.54 6.67 -12.12
C GLN A 391 0.97 5.26 -12.29
N ARG A 392 -0.16 5.13 -12.99
CA ARG A 392 -0.69 3.82 -13.39
C ARG A 392 0.09 3.30 -14.60
N GLY A 393 0.28 1.99 -14.68
CA GLY A 393 0.86 1.36 -15.85
C GLY A 393 -0.15 1.34 -17.01
N PRO A 394 0.31 1.41 -18.28
CA PRO A 394 -0.58 1.41 -19.44
C PRO A 394 -1.17 0.02 -19.75
N GLU A 395 -0.53 -1.05 -19.27
CA GLU A 395 -0.91 -2.43 -19.54
C GLU A 395 -1.79 -3.03 -18.44
N VAL A 396 -2.62 -4.01 -18.80
CA VAL A 396 -3.45 -4.76 -17.84
C VAL A 396 -2.54 -5.44 -16.82
N GLY A 397 -2.72 -5.10 -15.54
CA GLY A 397 -1.94 -5.66 -14.44
C GLY A 397 -0.52 -5.12 -14.32
N ALA A 398 -0.20 -4.01 -15.00
CA ALA A 398 1.03 -3.28 -14.69
C ALA A 398 0.89 -2.63 -13.30
N PRO A 399 1.94 -2.69 -12.46
CA PRO A 399 1.86 -2.12 -11.12
C PRO A 399 1.72 -0.59 -11.18
N ALA A 400 0.94 -0.04 -10.26
CA ALA A 400 0.94 1.39 -10.01
C ALA A 400 2.26 1.78 -9.33
N LYS A 401 2.97 2.72 -9.93
CA LYS A 401 4.22 3.26 -9.39
C LYS A 401 3.93 4.42 -8.46
N LEU A 402 4.61 4.43 -7.33
CA LEU A 402 4.54 5.45 -6.30
C LEU A 402 5.93 5.95 -5.95
N MET A 403 6.04 7.25 -5.67
CA MET A 403 7.19 7.81 -5.00
C MET A 403 6.70 8.82 -3.97
N VAL A 404 7.19 8.72 -2.73
CA VAL A 404 6.87 9.68 -1.67
C VAL A 404 8.15 10.29 -1.16
N HIS A 405 8.16 11.62 -1.07
CA HIS A 405 9.22 12.41 -0.47
C HIS A 405 8.66 13.25 0.66
N VAL A 406 9.29 13.23 1.83
CA VAL A 406 8.93 14.11 2.96
C VAL A 406 10.16 14.86 3.43
N ARG A 407 10.00 16.15 3.78
CA ARG A 407 11.10 16.97 4.31
C ARG A 407 11.60 16.38 5.62
N PRO A 408 12.86 15.92 5.69
CA PRO A 408 13.37 15.20 6.86
C PRO A 408 13.39 16.02 8.15
N GLU A 409 13.50 17.35 8.05
CA GLU A 409 13.50 18.28 9.17
C GLU A 409 12.11 18.55 9.74
N HIS A 410 11.03 18.13 9.05
CA HIS A 410 9.67 18.46 9.45
C HIS A 410 9.27 17.73 10.74
N VAL A 411 8.74 18.47 11.73
CA VAL A 411 8.35 17.93 13.04
C VAL A 411 7.28 16.83 12.95
N ARG A 412 6.43 16.87 11.93
CA ARG A 412 5.38 15.87 11.65
C ARG A 412 5.68 15.00 10.43
N ALA A 413 6.95 14.79 10.09
CA ALA A 413 7.35 14.02 8.91
C ALA A 413 6.70 12.62 8.83
N GLU A 414 6.55 11.92 9.97
CA GLU A 414 5.92 10.60 10.01
C GLU A 414 4.45 10.65 9.60
N LEU A 415 3.68 11.59 10.15
CA LEU A 415 2.27 11.75 9.80
C LEU A 415 2.10 12.17 8.32
N VAL A 416 2.97 13.04 7.81
CA VAL A 416 2.95 13.45 6.40
C VAL A 416 3.23 12.25 5.49
N ALA A 417 4.23 11.42 5.83
CA ALA A 417 4.54 10.21 5.08
C ALA A 417 3.37 9.22 5.13
N GLU A 418 2.82 8.98 6.31
CA GLU A 418 1.66 8.10 6.53
C GLU A 418 0.46 8.52 5.67
N ALA A 419 0.12 9.81 5.70
CA ALA A 419 -1.00 10.37 4.96
C ALA A 419 -0.80 10.27 3.45
N LEU A 420 0.39 10.62 2.94
CA LEU A 420 0.70 10.55 1.51
C LEU A 420 0.71 9.12 0.99
N VAL A 421 1.38 8.19 1.69
CA VAL A 421 1.40 6.77 1.28
C VAL A 421 -0.01 6.19 1.29
N ASN A 422 -0.80 6.43 2.36
CA ASN A 422 -2.16 5.92 2.46
C ASN A 422 -3.08 6.48 1.35
N ALA A 423 -3.04 7.80 1.13
CA ALA A 423 -3.84 8.44 0.10
C ALA A 423 -3.50 7.92 -1.31
N GLN A 424 -2.21 7.74 -1.61
CA GLN A 424 -1.81 7.21 -2.92
C GLN A 424 -2.12 5.72 -3.07
N CYS A 425 -2.05 4.93 -1.99
CA CYS A 425 -2.47 3.52 -2.03
C CYS A 425 -3.96 3.40 -2.33
N LEU A 426 -4.81 4.14 -1.61
CA LEU A 426 -6.25 4.16 -1.84
C LEU A 426 -6.59 4.59 -3.27
N ALA A 427 -5.92 5.64 -3.78
CA ALA A 427 -6.11 6.08 -5.16
C ALA A 427 -5.62 5.04 -6.18
N ALA A 428 -4.58 4.25 -5.88
CA ALA A 428 -4.06 3.24 -6.80
C ALA A 428 -4.98 2.01 -6.96
N CYS A 429 -5.80 1.70 -5.94
CA CYS A 429 -6.68 0.53 -5.92
C CYS A 429 -8.18 0.87 -5.92
N ASP A 430 -8.56 2.09 -6.28
CA ASP A 430 -9.96 2.53 -6.39
C ASP A 430 -10.78 1.66 -7.37
N GLU A 431 -10.16 1.23 -8.46
CA GLU A 431 -10.74 0.37 -9.49
C GLU A 431 -10.57 -1.13 -9.19
N GLY A 432 -10.21 -1.49 -7.95
CA GLY A 432 -10.06 -2.87 -7.48
C GLY A 432 -8.61 -3.31 -7.29
N PRO A 433 -8.34 -4.63 -7.31
CA PRO A 433 -7.03 -5.18 -7.00
C PRO A 433 -5.90 -4.61 -7.86
N THR A 434 -4.89 -4.05 -7.21
CA THR A 434 -3.74 -3.40 -7.85
C THR A 434 -2.44 -3.78 -7.16
N ALA A 435 -1.43 -4.14 -7.95
CA ALA A 435 -0.06 -4.22 -7.49
C ALA A 435 0.53 -2.80 -7.41
N ILE A 436 1.19 -2.49 -6.31
CA ILE A 436 1.74 -1.16 -6.02
C ILE A 436 3.23 -1.29 -5.78
N GLU A 437 4.00 -0.49 -6.49
CA GLU A 437 5.45 -0.37 -6.35
C GLU A 437 5.80 1.01 -5.79
N LEU A 438 6.37 1.07 -4.60
CA LEU A 438 6.84 2.30 -3.96
C LEU A 438 8.36 2.41 -4.10
N GLN A 439 8.82 3.39 -4.89
CA GLN A 439 10.23 3.68 -5.10
C GLN A 439 10.91 4.08 -3.79
N ASP A 440 11.99 3.37 -3.45
CA ASP A 440 12.77 3.63 -2.25
C ASP A 440 13.85 4.69 -2.51
N ILE A 441 13.50 5.95 -2.25
CA ILE A 441 14.45 7.07 -2.30
C ILE A 441 15.30 7.20 -1.00
N ARG A 442 15.39 6.13 -0.21
CA ARG A 442 16.20 5.99 1.01
C ARG A 442 15.80 6.90 2.18
N GLN A 443 14.53 7.33 2.22
CA GLN A 443 13.98 8.06 3.36
C GLN A 443 13.44 7.10 4.42
N ALA A 444 14.15 6.98 5.55
CA ALA A 444 13.82 6.00 6.58
C ALA A 444 12.41 6.16 7.18
N VAL A 445 11.88 7.40 7.26
CA VAL A 445 10.48 7.65 7.63
C VAL A 445 9.48 7.01 6.66
N VAL A 446 9.72 7.13 5.34
CA VAL A 446 8.85 6.54 4.30
C VAL A 446 8.97 5.02 4.32
N ARG A 447 10.19 4.48 4.48
CA ARG A 447 10.41 3.02 4.60
C ARG A 447 9.65 2.42 5.78
N ARG A 448 9.70 3.06 6.95
CA ARG A 448 8.99 2.64 8.16
C ARG A 448 7.48 2.62 7.92
N VAL A 449 6.94 3.72 7.38
CA VAL A 449 5.51 3.82 7.04
C VAL A 449 5.09 2.74 6.03
N ALA A 450 5.90 2.50 5.00
CA ALA A 450 5.62 1.46 4.00
C ALA A 450 5.49 0.07 4.65
N LEU A 451 6.46 -0.32 5.48
CA LEU A 451 6.41 -1.61 6.20
C LEU A 451 5.16 -1.74 7.07
N LEU A 452 4.81 -0.69 7.81
CA LEU A 452 3.63 -0.66 8.68
C LEU A 452 2.30 -0.72 7.91
N GLN A 453 2.30 -0.22 6.66
CA GLN A 453 1.16 -0.31 5.75
C GLN A 453 1.23 -1.58 4.88
N GLY A 454 2.01 -2.60 5.27
CA GLY A 454 1.99 -3.93 4.63
C GLY A 454 2.81 -4.03 3.35
N PHE A 455 3.67 -3.06 3.04
CA PHE A 455 4.62 -3.20 1.94
C PHE A 455 5.78 -4.14 2.31
N GLN A 456 6.26 -4.89 1.32
CA GLN A 456 7.39 -5.81 1.43
C GLN A 456 8.62 -5.19 0.76
N PRO A 457 9.80 -5.14 1.42
CA PRO A 457 11.02 -4.60 0.82
C PRO A 457 11.57 -5.56 -0.24
N ARG A 458 12.00 -5.05 -1.40
CA ARG A 458 12.79 -5.84 -2.36
C ARG A 458 14.26 -5.73 -1.99
N ARG A 459 14.89 -6.83 -1.56
CA ARG A 459 16.30 -6.81 -1.17
C ARG A 459 17.28 -6.53 -2.33
N GLN A 460 16.85 -6.77 -3.57
CA GLN A 460 17.67 -6.59 -4.78
C GLN A 460 17.34 -5.30 -5.55
N GLU A 461 16.26 -4.60 -5.22
CA GLU A 461 15.79 -3.42 -5.94
C GLU A 461 15.48 -2.31 -4.95
N GLU A 462 15.74 -1.05 -5.32
CA GLU A 462 15.43 0.10 -4.47
C GLU A 462 13.92 0.40 -4.49
N ALA A 463 13.09 -0.57 -4.09
CA ALA A 463 11.63 -0.46 -4.10
C ALA A 463 10.96 -1.36 -3.04
N PHE A 464 9.74 -0.98 -2.70
CA PHE A 464 8.80 -1.72 -1.86
C PHE A 464 7.60 -2.15 -2.71
N VAL A 465 7.06 -3.34 -2.45
CA VAL A 465 5.91 -3.87 -3.21
C VAL A 465 4.76 -4.26 -2.31
N LYS A 466 3.53 -4.07 -2.79
CA LYS A 466 2.30 -4.48 -2.11
C LYS A 466 1.22 -4.85 -3.15
N VAL A 467 0.27 -5.71 -2.77
CA VAL A 467 -1.02 -5.84 -3.45
C VAL A 467 -2.10 -5.22 -2.57
N ALA A 468 -2.94 -4.37 -3.14
CA ALA A 468 -4.05 -3.72 -2.45
C ALA A 468 -5.38 -4.06 -3.15
N LEU A 469 -6.41 -4.49 -2.40
CA LEU A 469 -7.72 -4.81 -2.98
C LEU A 469 -8.62 -3.58 -3.16
N GLY A 470 -8.50 -2.60 -2.26
CA GLY A 470 -9.19 -1.31 -2.35
C GLY A 470 -10.70 -1.31 -2.09
N ARG A 471 -11.31 -2.49 -1.89
CA ARG A 471 -12.72 -2.67 -1.55
C ARG A 471 -12.91 -3.75 -0.49
N PRO A 472 -14.05 -3.75 0.24
CA PRO A 472 -14.42 -4.88 1.08
C PRO A 472 -14.65 -6.15 0.24
N VAL A 473 -14.37 -7.30 0.84
CA VAL A 473 -14.54 -8.61 0.22
C VAL A 473 -15.53 -9.42 1.03
N THR A 474 -16.53 -9.98 0.36
CA THR A 474 -17.62 -10.80 0.92
C THR A 474 -17.67 -12.16 0.23
N GLN A 475 -18.55 -13.08 0.65
CA GLN A 475 -18.73 -14.34 -0.08
C GLN A 475 -19.24 -14.06 -1.50
N CYS A 476 -20.16 -13.10 -1.63
CA CYS A 476 -20.77 -12.72 -2.91
C CYS A 476 -19.75 -12.26 -3.96
N ASN A 477 -18.75 -11.46 -3.55
CA ASN A 477 -17.78 -10.88 -4.49
C ASN A 477 -16.40 -11.57 -4.50
N TRP A 478 -16.17 -12.56 -3.63
CA TRP A 478 -14.87 -13.23 -3.47
C TRP A 478 -14.28 -13.71 -4.80
N THR A 479 -15.08 -14.44 -5.59
CA THR A 479 -14.64 -15.02 -6.86
C THR A 479 -14.22 -13.96 -7.87
N ALA A 480 -14.96 -12.85 -7.95
CA ALA A 480 -14.62 -11.73 -8.84
C ALA A 480 -13.33 -11.04 -8.39
N VAL A 481 -13.19 -10.76 -7.08
CA VAL A 481 -11.98 -10.13 -6.51
C VAL A 481 -10.75 -11.03 -6.68
N ALA A 482 -10.87 -12.34 -6.41
CA ALA A 482 -9.79 -13.31 -6.57
C ALA A 482 -9.30 -13.39 -8.03
N ARG A 483 -10.22 -13.33 -8.98
CA ARG A 483 -9.92 -13.29 -10.41
C ARG A 483 -9.19 -12.01 -10.81
N LEU A 484 -9.70 -10.85 -10.41
CA LEU A 484 -9.03 -9.57 -10.67
C LEU A 484 -7.63 -9.56 -10.05
N ALA A 485 -7.47 -10.06 -8.83
CA ALA A 485 -6.17 -10.19 -8.17
C ALA A 485 -5.22 -11.09 -8.97
N LEU A 486 -5.67 -12.24 -9.46
CA LEU A 486 -4.85 -13.13 -10.29
C LEU A 486 -4.37 -12.42 -11.57
N HIS A 487 -5.27 -11.82 -12.35
CA HIS A 487 -4.91 -11.23 -13.65
C HIS A 487 -4.12 -9.94 -13.53
N ARG A 488 -4.44 -9.11 -12.52
CA ARG A 488 -3.80 -7.81 -12.32
C ARG A 488 -2.53 -7.87 -11.47
N THR A 489 -2.34 -8.91 -10.66
CA THR A 489 -1.24 -8.97 -9.69
C THR A 489 -0.49 -10.31 -9.63
N GLU A 490 -0.95 -11.32 -10.37
CA GLU A 490 -0.44 -12.71 -10.33
C GLU A 490 -0.62 -13.41 -8.98
N LEU A 491 -1.27 -12.76 -8.00
CA LEU A 491 -1.59 -13.35 -6.72
C LEU A 491 -2.84 -14.23 -6.84
N GLN A 492 -2.68 -15.53 -6.64
CA GLN A 492 -3.80 -16.46 -6.65
C GLN A 492 -4.38 -16.60 -5.23
N LEU A 493 -5.54 -15.99 -5.01
CA LEU A 493 -6.32 -16.19 -3.80
C LEU A 493 -6.99 -17.58 -3.79
N PRO A 494 -7.31 -18.13 -2.61
CA PRO A 494 -8.03 -19.39 -2.47
C PRO A 494 -9.36 -19.40 -3.24
N ALA A 495 -9.78 -20.58 -3.70
CA ALA A 495 -11.05 -20.74 -4.44
C ALA A 495 -12.28 -20.41 -3.60
N ALA A 496 -12.22 -20.66 -2.29
CA ALA A 496 -13.27 -20.32 -1.34
C ALA A 496 -12.79 -19.21 -0.39
N PRO A 497 -13.69 -18.31 0.05
CA PRO A 497 -13.37 -17.29 1.03
C PRO A 497 -12.97 -17.86 2.40
N PRO A 498 -12.25 -17.09 3.23
CA PRO A 498 -11.81 -17.51 4.54
C PRO A 498 -12.97 -17.86 5.48
N ARG A 499 -12.65 -18.65 6.49
CA ARG A 499 -13.47 -18.89 7.69
C ARG A 499 -12.68 -18.57 8.95
N ALA A 500 -13.38 -18.21 10.02
CA ALA A 500 -12.74 -17.92 11.30
C ALA A 500 -11.96 -19.14 11.83
N GLY A 501 -10.69 -18.94 12.19
CA GLY A 501 -9.83 -19.98 12.78
C GLY A 501 -9.15 -20.92 11.79
N GLU A 502 -9.40 -20.79 10.49
CA GLU A 502 -8.74 -21.61 9.45
C GLU A 502 -7.54 -20.90 8.83
N THR A 503 -6.50 -21.64 8.45
CA THR A 503 -5.41 -21.13 7.61
C THR A 503 -5.70 -21.40 6.15
N MET A 504 -5.44 -20.43 5.29
CA MET A 504 -5.62 -20.53 3.85
C MET A 504 -4.31 -20.76 3.13
N LYS A 505 -4.37 -21.51 2.02
CA LYS A 505 -3.24 -21.70 1.12
C LYS A 505 -3.26 -20.65 0.02
N ILE A 506 -2.25 -19.81 -0.03
CA ILE A 506 -2.03 -18.84 -1.11
C ILE A 506 -0.91 -19.34 -2.00
N VAL A 507 -1.13 -19.31 -3.31
CA VAL A 507 -0.08 -19.57 -4.30
C VAL A 507 0.55 -18.23 -4.66
N LYS A 508 1.83 -18.10 -4.39
CA LYS A 508 2.63 -16.92 -4.72
C LYS A 508 2.87 -16.85 -6.23
N PRO A 509 3.23 -15.68 -6.78
CA PRO A 509 3.57 -15.55 -8.21
C PRO A 509 4.70 -16.46 -8.72
N ASP A 510 5.54 -17.00 -7.82
CA ASP A 510 6.59 -17.95 -8.16
C ASP A 510 6.16 -19.42 -8.15
N GLY A 511 4.88 -19.70 -7.87
CA GLY A 511 4.30 -21.03 -7.78
C GLY A 511 4.49 -21.70 -6.41
N SER A 512 5.29 -21.12 -5.51
CA SER A 512 5.38 -21.59 -4.13
C SER A 512 4.12 -21.23 -3.35
N THR A 513 3.90 -21.91 -2.22
CA THR A 513 2.65 -21.76 -1.47
C THR A 513 2.93 -21.34 -0.04
N VAL A 514 2.11 -20.44 0.50
CA VAL A 514 2.18 -20.00 1.90
C VAL A 514 0.84 -20.25 2.59
N LEU A 515 0.91 -20.75 3.83
CA LEU A 515 -0.24 -20.84 4.71
C LEU A 515 -0.38 -19.55 5.51
N ILE A 516 -1.58 -18.98 5.55
CA ILE A 516 -1.83 -17.67 6.14
C ILE A 516 -3.18 -17.63 6.85
N ALA A 517 -3.23 -16.98 8.00
CA ALA A 517 -4.48 -16.69 8.69
C ALA A 517 -5.23 -15.50 8.04
N PRO A 518 -6.57 -15.43 8.13
CA PRO A 518 -7.37 -14.39 7.45
C PRO A 518 -7.02 -12.96 7.86
N ASP A 519 -6.70 -12.73 9.13
CA ASP A 519 -6.27 -11.45 9.69
C ASP A 519 -4.94 -10.98 9.09
N ARG A 520 -3.97 -11.90 8.95
CA ARG A 520 -2.68 -11.63 8.29
C ARG A 520 -2.84 -11.40 6.78
N LEU A 521 -3.82 -12.04 6.15
CA LEU A 521 -4.15 -11.77 4.75
C LEU A 521 -4.68 -10.34 4.58
N GLU A 522 -5.61 -9.95 5.45
CA GLU A 522 -6.18 -8.62 5.45
C GLU A 522 -5.10 -7.53 5.65
N ASP A 523 -4.15 -7.73 6.57
CA ASP A 523 -2.98 -6.84 6.74
C ASP A 523 -2.18 -6.68 5.43
N ALA A 524 -1.90 -7.80 4.77
CA ALA A 524 -1.07 -7.83 3.57
C ALA A 524 -1.77 -7.22 2.35
N LEU A 525 -3.10 -7.34 2.27
CA LEU A 525 -3.90 -6.92 1.12
C LEU A 525 -4.66 -5.59 1.32
N GLY A 526 -4.44 -4.94 2.46
CA GLY A 526 -5.04 -3.66 2.79
C GLY A 526 -4.73 -2.54 1.77
N PRO A 527 -5.55 -1.49 1.66
CA PRO A 527 -6.80 -1.27 2.38
C PRO A 527 -7.90 -2.21 1.88
N THR A 528 -8.49 -2.99 2.79
CA THR A 528 -9.60 -3.91 2.52
C THR A 528 -10.20 -4.37 3.85
N LEU A 529 -11.44 -4.87 3.79
CA LEU A 529 -12.10 -5.54 4.90
C LEU A 529 -12.74 -6.83 4.38
N ILE A 530 -12.31 -7.98 4.88
CA ILE A 530 -12.76 -9.31 4.43
C ILE A 530 -13.82 -9.86 5.39
N ALA A 531 -15.08 -9.97 4.96
CA ALA A 531 -16.16 -10.56 5.73
C ALA A 531 -16.17 -12.09 5.61
N TRP A 532 -15.37 -12.76 6.45
CA TRP A 532 -15.43 -14.22 6.60
C TRP A 532 -16.53 -14.67 7.56
N GLU A 533 -16.93 -15.93 7.40
CA GLU A 533 -17.90 -16.58 8.29
C GLU A 533 -17.39 -16.58 9.73
N GLY A 534 -18.23 -16.14 10.67
CA GLY A 534 -17.88 -16.05 12.09
C GLY A 534 -17.08 -14.80 12.48
N ARG A 535 -16.78 -13.89 11.55
CA ARG A 535 -16.12 -12.62 11.90
C ARG A 535 -17.02 -11.77 12.83
N PRO A 536 -16.50 -11.26 13.96
CA PRO A 536 -17.27 -10.35 14.80
C PRO A 536 -17.44 -8.99 14.13
N ALA A 537 -18.62 -8.40 14.27
CA ALA A 537 -18.94 -7.07 13.77
C ALA A 537 -19.74 -6.26 14.80
N ALA A 538 -19.52 -4.95 14.82
CA ALA A 538 -20.22 -4.04 15.70
C ALA A 538 -20.56 -2.73 15.00
N ILE A 539 -21.82 -2.31 15.13
CA ILE A 539 -22.28 -0.98 14.72
C ILE A 539 -21.95 0.00 15.82
N VAL A 540 -21.20 1.05 15.47
CA VAL A 540 -20.67 2.06 16.38
C VAL A 540 -21.33 3.41 16.09
N PRO A 541 -22.17 3.93 16.99
CA PRO A 541 -22.78 5.23 16.78
C PRO A 541 -21.77 6.36 16.95
N ILE A 542 -21.86 7.34 16.06
CA ILE A 542 -21.05 8.55 16.06
C ILE A 542 -21.92 9.75 15.66
N THR A 543 -21.64 10.94 16.21
CA THR A 543 -22.33 12.17 15.77
C THR A 543 -21.65 12.72 14.51
N GLN A 544 -22.41 13.48 13.71
CA GLN A 544 -21.90 14.03 12.46
C GLN A 544 -20.58 14.82 12.62
N PRO A 545 -20.40 15.73 13.60
CA PRO A 545 -19.13 16.47 13.71
C PRO A 545 -17.92 15.55 13.94
N TYR A 546 -18.07 14.54 14.82
CA TYR A 546 -17.00 13.58 15.05
C TYR A 546 -16.78 12.64 13.85
N ALA A 547 -17.83 12.29 13.10
CA ALA A 547 -17.70 11.50 11.88
C ALA A 547 -16.92 12.25 10.79
N ASP A 548 -17.23 13.53 10.60
CA ASP A 548 -16.56 14.37 9.61
C ASP A 548 -15.07 14.54 9.89
N ASP A 549 -14.71 14.68 11.17
CA ASP A 549 -13.33 14.83 11.63
C ASP A 549 -12.57 13.50 11.71
N LEU A 550 -13.19 12.45 12.24
CA LEU A 550 -12.52 11.17 12.51
C LEU A 550 -12.54 10.24 11.32
N LEU A 551 -13.58 10.30 10.48
CA LEU A 551 -13.78 9.38 9.36
C LEU A 551 -13.55 10.08 8.02
N GLY A 552 -13.58 11.41 7.99
CA GLY A 552 -13.39 12.18 6.76
C GLY A 552 -14.60 12.11 5.82
N THR A 553 -15.79 11.73 6.32
CA THR A 553 -16.98 11.46 5.50
C THR A 553 -17.84 12.68 5.15
N SER A 554 -17.35 13.89 5.42
CA SER A 554 -18.10 15.12 5.19
C SER A 554 -18.29 15.38 3.69
N LEU A 555 -19.53 15.70 3.28
CA LEU A 555 -19.86 16.08 1.90
C LEU A 555 -19.60 17.57 1.61
N GLN A 556 -19.40 18.38 2.66
CA GLN A 556 -19.12 19.80 2.54
C GLN A 556 -17.64 20.08 2.81
N ARG A 557 -17.06 20.97 2.01
CA ARG A 557 -15.71 21.48 2.26
C ARG A 557 -15.73 22.28 3.56
N SER A 558 -15.10 21.76 4.60
CA SER A 558 -14.87 22.54 5.82
C SER A 558 -13.87 23.65 5.51
N LEU A 559 -14.24 24.89 5.83
CA LEU A 559 -13.34 26.06 5.81
C LEU A 559 -12.35 26.05 6.99
N LEU A 560 -12.59 25.20 7.99
CA LEU A 560 -11.72 24.98 9.15
C LEU A 560 -10.98 23.64 8.99
N GLY A 561 -9.71 23.59 9.38
CA GLY A 561 -8.91 22.37 9.26
C GLY A 561 -9.44 21.22 10.12
N LYS A 562 -9.43 19.98 9.58
CA LYS A 562 -9.83 18.78 10.35
C LYS A 562 -8.73 18.41 11.35
N PRO A 563 -8.96 17.57 12.37
CA PRO A 563 -7.90 17.11 13.26
C PRO A 563 -6.82 16.28 12.54
N ALA A 564 -5.62 16.22 13.13
CA ALA A 564 -4.50 15.38 12.64
C ALA A 564 -4.88 13.91 12.42
N ALA A 565 -5.82 13.40 13.22
CA ALA A 565 -6.38 12.07 13.12
C ALA A 565 -7.00 11.75 11.75
N ALA A 566 -7.54 12.75 11.05
CA ALA A 566 -8.26 12.57 9.78
C ALA A 566 -7.40 12.03 8.63
N VAL A 567 -6.08 12.18 8.72
CA VAL A 567 -5.11 11.71 7.70
C VAL A 567 -4.27 10.53 8.18
N ALA A 568 -4.43 10.10 9.42
CA ALA A 568 -3.74 8.95 9.96
C ALA A 568 -4.35 7.65 9.39
N SER A 569 -3.50 6.68 9.06
CA SER A 569 -3.93 5.35 8.56
C SER A 569 -4.48 4.47 9.69
N ARG A 570 -3.97 4.65 10.92
CA ARG A 570 -4.63 4.17 12.16
C ARG A 570 -5.25 5.31 12.94
N ARG A 571 -6.45 5.15 13.47
CA ARG A 571 -7.15 6.22 14.21
C ARG A 571 -7.63 5.69 15.54
N THR A 572 -7.91 6.60 16.46
CA THR A 572 -8.34 6.26 17.81
C THR A 572 -9.77 6.73 18.03
N PHE A 573 -10.64 5.79 18.37
CA PHE A 573 -12.00 6.00 18.80
C PHE A 573 -12.08 5.79 20.32
N VAL A 574 -12.72 6.71 21.03
CA VAL A 574 -12.87 6.62 22.49
C VAL A 574 -14.35 6.55 22.84
N ASN A 575 -14.71 5.59 23.67
CA ASN A 575 -16.07 5.40 24.16
C ASN A 575 -16.10 4.78 25.56
N THR A 576 -17.30 4.40 26.01
CA THR A 576 -17.49 3.82 27.35
C THR A 576 -16.89 2.42 27.45
N ARG A 577 -16.36 2.06 28.63
CA ARG A 577 -15.87 0.71 28.96
C ARG A 577 -16.87 -0.42 28.63
N ARG A 578 -18.18 -0.14 28.69
CA ARG A 578 -19.24 -1.12 28.40
C ARG A 578 -19.19 -1.69 26.99
N SER A 579 -18.57 -0.98 26.05
CA SER A 579 -18.41 -1.40 24.66
C SER A 579 -17.26 -2.38 24.42
N ALA A 580 -16.41 -2.62 25.43
CA ALA A 580 -15.20 -3.45 25.30
C ALA A 580 -15.47 -4.87 24.80
N PRO A 581 -16.55 -5.57 25.22
CA PRO A 581 -16.83 -6.91 24.70
C PRO A 581 -17.12 -6.95 23.19
N ALA A 582 -17.63 -5.85 22.62
CA ALA A 582 -17.98 -5.74 21.21
C ALA A 582 -16.80 -5.29 20.34
N LEU A 583 -15.89 -4.46 20.86
CA LEU A 583 -14.79 -3.84 20.11
C LEU A 583 -13.45 -4.51 20.43
N ARG A 584 -13.35 -5.82 20.22
CA ARG A 584 -12.11 -6.59 20.37
C ARG A 584 -11.28 -6.52 19.09
N PRO A 585 -9.95 -6.77 19.15
CA PRO A 585 -9.12 -6.89 17.95
C PRO A 585 -9.74 -7.83 16.89
N GLY A 586 -9.68 -7.40 15.63
CA GLY A 586 -10.27 -8.12 14.48
C GLY A 586 -11.75 -7.80 14.19
N THR A 587 -12.48 -7.21 15.14
CA THR A 587 -13.89 -6.81 14.92
C THR A 587 -14.00 -5.81 13.78
N ALA A 588 -14.96 -6.05 12.87
CA ALA A 588 -15.38 -5.05 11.89
C ALA A 588 -16.23 -3.96 12.56
N MET A 589 -15.76 -2.71 12.51
CA MET A 589 -16.47 -1.53 13.01
C MET A 589 -17.30 -0.92 11.89
N LEU A 590 -18.60 -0.80 12.10
CA LEU A 590 -19.54 -0.16 11.17
C LEU A 590 -19.99 1.17 11.76
N PHE A 591 -19.46 2.30 11.28
CA PHE A 591 -19.76 3.61 11.84
C PHE A 591 -21.13 4.11 11.41
N TYR A 592 -22.06 4.19 12.35
CA TYR A 592 -23.41 4.73 12.15
C TYR A 592 -23.46 6.21 12.55
N GLU A 593 -23.64 7.08 11.57
CA GLU A 593 -23.80 8.51 11.81
C GLU A 593 -25.22 8.83 12.26
N SER A 594 -25.35 9.34 13.49
CA SER A 594 -26.63 9.59 14.13
C SER A 594 -27.43 10.70 13.45
N GLY A 595 -28.68 10.39 13.06
CA GLY A 595 -29.63 11.38 12.55
C GLY A 595 -30.13 12.38 13.61
N ARG A 596 -29.95 12.09 14.91
CA ARG A 596 -30.42 12.99 15.99
C ARG A 596 -29.62 14.28 16.08
N SER A 597 -28.40 14.30 15.54
CA SER A 597 -27.51 15.47 15.55
C SER A 597 -27.36 16.09 14.17
N GLY A 598 -28.38 16.00 13.31
CA GLY A 598 -28.33 16.48 11.92
C GLY A 598 -27.58 15.58 10.94
N GLY A 599 -27.09 14.41 11.39
CA GLY A 599 -26.39 13.44 10.55
C GLY A 599 -27.32 12.65 9.63
N ARG A 600 -26.74 11.79 8.80
CA ARG A 600 -27.41 11.04 7.73
C ARG A 600 -28.33 9.92 8.23
N GLY A 601 -28.19 9.48 9.48
CA GLY A 601 -28.94 8.32 10.00
C GLY A 601 -28.60 7.04 9.24
N ALA A 602 -27.31 6.83 8.95
CA ALA A 602 -26.83 5.77 8.08
C ALA A 602 -25.46 5.24 8.53
N ILE A 603 -25.09 4.05 8.08
CA ILE A 603 -23.70 3.60 8.12
C ILE A 603 -22.92 4.33 7.02
N VAL A 604 -21.83 5.01 7.39
CA VAL A 604 -21.11 5.95 6.53
C VAL A 604 -19.66 5.56 6.28
N ALA A 605 -19.10 4.71 7.14
CA ALA A 605 -17.76 4.16 6.97
C ALA A 605 -17.67 2.80 7.68
N VAL A 606 -16.73 1.97 7.23
CA VAL A 606 -16.34 0.73 7.89
C VAL A 606 -14.85 0.76 8.22
N ALA A 607 -14.44 0.03 9.24
CA ALA A 607 -13.05 -0.10 9.65
C ALA A 607 -12.82 -1.41 10.40
N ARG A 608 -11.57 -1.68 10.78
CA ARG A 608 -11.20 -2.84 11.59
C ARG A 608 -10.59 -2.41 12.91
N VAL A 609 -10.99 -3.05 14.00
CA VAL A 609 -10.32 -2.90 15.29
C VAL A 609 -8.94 -3.55 15.24
N VAL A 610 -7.89 -2.77 15.47
CA VAL A 610 -6.51 -3.26 15.63
C VAL A 610 -6.26 -3.62 17.08
N ASP A 611 -6.61 -2.72 17.98
CA ASP A 611 -6.37 -2.85 19.40
C ASP A 611 -7.44 -2.11 20.21
N ALA A 612 -7.68 -2.55 21.44
CA ALA A 612 -8.64 -1.93 22.33
C ALA A 612 -8.21 -2.07 23.78
N ILE A 613 -7.93 -0.94 24.44
CA ILE A 613 -7.48 -0.89 25.83
C ILE A 613 -8.47 -0.13 26.70
N ILE A 614 -8.63 -0.59 27.95
CA ILE A 614 -9.34 0.17 28.99
C ILE A 614 -8.27 0.94 29.77
N ALA A 615 -8.45 2.25 29.86
CA ALA A 615 -7.51 3.12 30.57
C ALA A 615 -8.26 4.15 31.42
N PRO A 616 -7.69 4.58 32.57
CA PRO A 616 -8.18 5.75 33.28
C PRO A 616 -8.04 6.98 32.37
N LYS A 617 -8.99 7.92 32.44
CA LYS A 617 -9.00 9.13 31.60
C LYS A 617 -7.71 9.94 31.69
N SER A 618 -7.09 9.99 32.87
CA SER A 618 -5.82 10.67 33.12
C SER A 618 -4.59 9.92 32.58
N GLY A 619 -4.71 8.61 32.33
CA GLY A 619 -3.62 7.73 31.93
C GLY A 619 -3.64 7.34 30.45
N VAL A 620 -4.54 7.90 29.63
CA VAL A 620 -4.56 7.61 28.20
C VAL A 620 -3.28 8.15 27.54
N PRO A 621 -2.50 7.31 26.84
CA PRO A 621 -1.27 7.75 26.19
C PRO A 621 -1.50 8.92 25.22
N LYS A 622 -0.69 9.97 25.33
CA LYS A 622 -0.77 11.17 24.47
C LYS A 622 -0.68 10.83 22.97
N ALA A 623 0.07 9.79 22.62
CA ALA A 623 0.17 9.25 21.26
C ALA A 623 -1.18 8.82 20.68
N LEU A 624 -2.03 8.15 21.48
CA LEU A 624 -3.36 7.73 21.05
C LEU A 624 -4.31 8.93 20.94
N LEU A 625 -4.21 9.89 21.86
CA LEU A 625 -5.01 11.12 21.80
C LEU A 625 -4.68 11.99 20.58
N GLN A 626 -3.43 12.01 20.11
CA GLN A 626 -3.05 12.70 18.86
C GLN A 626 -3.70 12.10 17.61
N ARG A 627 -4.19 10.85 17.71
CA ARG A 627 -4.88 10.10 16.65
C ARG A 627 -6.38 9.99 16.89
N ALA A 628 -6.88 10.63 17.95
CA ALA A 628 -8.29 10.84 18.22
C ALA A 628 -8.71 12.26 17.81
N VAL A 629 -10.01 12.47 17.70
CA VAL A 629 -10.59 13.80 17.46
C VAL A 629 -11.08 14.48 18.74
N VAL A 630 -11.03 13.78 19.86
CA VAL A 630 -11.52 14.28 21.15
C VAL A 630 -10.34 14.72 22.02
N SER A 631 -10.37 15.98 22.47
CA SER A 631 -9.39 16.56 23.38
C SER A 631 -9.77 16.42 24.86
N ASP A 632 -11.07 16.39 25.17
CA ASP A 632 -11.59 16.19 26.53
C ASP A 632 -12.35 14.86 26.66
N LEU A 633 -11.82 13.95 27.47
CA LEU A 633 -12.41 12.63 27.70
C LEU A 633 -13.50 12.62 28.79
N ARG A 634 -13.62 13.70 29.58
CA ARG A 634 -14.60 13.79 30.67
C ARG A 634 -16.04 13.50 30.22
N PRO A 635 -16.56 14.07 29.11
CA PRO A 635 -17.95 13.87 28.70
C PRO A 635 -18.21 12.51 28.04
N LEU A 636 -17.18 11.76 27.65
CA LEU A 636 -17.35 10.51 26.89
C LEU A 636 -17.77 9.31 27.72
N SER A 637 -17.57 9.36 29.04
CA SER A 637 -17.95 8.28 29.96
C SER A 637 -18.30 8.85 31.32
N ALA A 638 -19.32 8.31 31.98
CA ALA A 638 -19.64 8.67 33.36
C ALA A 638 -18.61 8.13 34.37
N THR A 639 -17.86 7.09 34.01
CA THR A 639 -16.81 6.49 34.84
C THR A 639 -15.46 7.20 34.64
N ASP A 640 -14.51 6.98 35.55
CA ASP A 640 -13.14 7.48 35.40
C ASP A 640 -12.33 6.70 34.35
N GLU A 641 -12.83 5.54 33.92
CA GLU A 641 -12.26 4.75 32.84
C GLU A 641 -12.99 4.98 31.50
N VAL A 642 -12.22 4.84 30.43
CA VAL A 642 -12.69 4.85 29.03
C VAL A 642 -12.12 3.65 28.28
N LEU A 643 -12.83 3.22 27.24
CA LEU A 643 -12.31 2.30 26.24
C LEU A 643 -11.69 3.13 25.11
N VAL A 644 -10.44 2.82 24.79
CA VAL A 644 -9.66 3.45 23.73
C VAL A 644 -9.42 2.39 22.66
N THR A 645 -10.10 2.53 21.53
CA THR A 645 -10.04 1.59 20.41
C THR A 645 -9.21 2.19 19.29
N THR A 646 -8.13 1.51 18.92
CA THR A 646 -7.36 1.81 17.71
C THR A 646 -7.94 1.01 16.55
N PHE A 647 -8.20 1.68 15.43
CA PHE A 647 -8.74 1.06 14.23
C PHE A 647 -7.96 1.47 12.97
N ASP A 648 -7.99 0.60 11.96
CA ASP A 648 -7.38 0.81 10.65
C ASP A 648 -8.33 0.37 9.53
N HIS A 649 -7.81 0.37 8.28
CA HIS A 649 -8.58 0.02 7.08
C HIS A 649 -9.92 0.77 7.00
N LEU A 650 -9.89 2.06 7.34
CA LEU A 650 -11.07 2.90 7.25
C LEU A 650 -11.46 3.07 5.77
N MET A 651 -12.70 2.71 5.45
CA MET A 651 -13.27 2.83 4.11
C MET A 651 -14.61 3.56 4.21
N PRO A 652 -14.74 4.77 3.62
CA PRO A 652 -16.02 5.43 3.46
C PRO A 652 -16.96 4.56 2.62
N VAL A 653 -18.22 4.46 3.01
CA VAL A 653 -19.22 3.67 2.28
C VAL A 653 -19.73 4.51 1.11
N PRO A 654 -19.56 4.07 -0.16
CA PRO A 654 -20.02 4.84 -1.31
C PRO A 654 -21.55 4.95 -1.38
N ALA A 655 -22.27 3.93 -0.94
CA ALA A 655 -23.73 3.94 -0.79
C ALA A 655 -24.15 3.79 0.69
N PRO A 656 -24.25 4.90 1.48
CA PRO A 656 -24.58 4.82 2.90
C PRO A 656 -25.91 4.11 3.21
N ILE A 657 -25.87 3.13 4.11
CA ILE A 657 -27.03 2.28 4.44
C ILE A 657 -27.87 2.94 5.54
N ARG A 658 -29.08 3.39 5.19
CA ARG A 658 -29.96 4.13 6.11
C ARG A 658 -30.64 3.25 7.17
N LEU A 659 -30.99 3.85 8.30
CA LEU A 659 -31.63 3.18 9.43
C LEU A 659 -32.83 2.28 9.09
N PRO A 660 -33.79 2.66 8.21
CA PRO A 660 -34.91 1.79 7.86
C PRO A 660 -34.45 0.46 7.25
N ARG A 661 -33.40 0.51 6.43
CA ARG A 661 -32.83 -0.67 5.80
C ARG A 661 -32.06 -1.53 6.81
N LEU A 662 -31.30 -0.92 7.71
CA LEU A 662 -30.65 -1.62 8.81
C LEU A 662 -31.67 -2.35 9.70
N ARG A 663 -32.86 -1.76 9.93
CA ARG A 663 -33.95 -2.45 10.65
C ARG A 663 -34.44 -3.67 9.88
N ALA A 664 -34.62 -3.55 8.57
CA ALA A 664 -35.04 -4.67 7.72
C ALA A 664 -34.01 -5.82 7.71
N MET A 665 -32.71 -5.51 7.88
CA MET A 665 -31.63 -6.49 8.03
C MET A 665 -31.50 -7.08 9.45
N GLY A 666 -32.33 -6.66 10.40
CA GLY A 666 -32.20 -7.08 11.81
C GLY A 666 -30.96 -6.51 12.51
N ALA A 667 -30.31 -5.49 11.94
CA ALA A 667 -29.07 -4.90 12.45
C ALA A 667 -29.29 -3.92 13.61
N VAL A 668 -30.55 -3.58 13.88
CA VAL A 668 -30.94 -2.54 14.85
C VAL A 668 -31.46 -3.23 16.10
N GLY A 669 -30.57 -3.45 17.08
CA GLY A 669 -30.94 -4.01 18.38
C GLY A 669 -31.93 -3.11 19.15
N GLY A 670 -32.33 -3.53 20.36
CA GLY A 670 -33.39 -2.87 21.15
C GLY A 670 -33.14 -1.39 21.48
N ASN A 671 -31.88 -0.94 21.48
CA ASN A 671 -31.50 0.45 21.75
C ASN A 671 -31.49 1.34 20.49
N ASN A 672 -31.97 0.87 19.34
CA ASN A 672 -32.05 1.63 18.08
C ASN A 672 -30.74 2.36 17.71
N LEU A 673 -29.61 1.66 17.84
CA LEU A 673 -28.24 2.15 17.58
C LEU A 673 -27.82 3.38 18.42
N VAL A 674 -28.41 3.59 19.61
CA VAL A 674 -27.92 4.60 20.56
C VAL A 674 -26.60 4.17 21.22
N THR A 675 -26.36 2.87 21.30
CA THR A 675 -25.15 2.26 21.89
C THR A 675 -24.55 1.28 20.90
N VAL A 676 -23.26 0.94 21.10
CA VAL A 676 -22.58 -0.08 20.28
C VAL A 676 -23.40 -1.35 20.26
N THR A 677 -23.70 -1.86 19.06
CA THR A 677 -24.59 -3.00 18.84
C THR A 677 -23.84 -4.05 18.04
N THR A 678 -23.67 -5.26 18.59
CA THR A 678 -23.05 -6.39 17.90
C THR A 678 -23.97 -6.94 16.83
N VAL A 679 -23.42 -7.33 15.68
CA VAL A 679 -24.17 -7.95 14.59
C VAL A 679 -23.45 -9.22 14.10
N GLY A 680 -24.20 -10.18 13.56
CA GLY A 680 -23.64 -11.42 13.01
C GLY A 680 -22.93 -11.21 11.68
N SER A 681 -22.10 -12.16 11.27
CA SER A 681 -21.33 -12.09 10.01
C SER A 681 -22.22 -11.96 8.77
N HIS A 682 -23.42 -12.56 8.75
CA HIS A 682 -24.38 -12.41 7.65
C HIS A 682 -24.91 -10.97 7.50
N VAL A 683 -25.07 -10.25 8.62
CA VAL A 683 -25.48 -8.83 8.61
C VAL A 683 -24.32 -7.95 8.15
N LEU A 684 -23.09 -8.24 8.61
CA LEU A 684 -21.89 -7.58 8.13
C LEU A 684 -21.79 -7.70 6.60
N GLU A 685 -21.91 -8.92 6.07
CA GLU A 685 -21.87 -9.20 4.64
C GLU A 685 -22.94 -8.42 3.87
N ALA A 686 -24.20 -8.48 4.29
CA ALA A 686 -25.29 -7.74 3.64
C ALA A 686 -25.07 -6.21 3.64
N ILE A 687 -24.48 -5.66 4.71
CA ILE A 687 -24.13 -4.24 4.79
C ILE A 687 -23.00 -3.89 3.82
N LEU A 688 -21.99 -4.74 3.69
CA LEU A 688 -20.87 -4.50 2.78
C LEU A 688 -21.30 -4.64 1.31
N ASP A 689 -22.10 -5.65 0.98
CA ASP A 689 -22.62 -5.85 -0.38
C ASP A 689 -23.53 -4.69 -0.84
N GLU A 690 -24.41 -4.21 0.04
CA GLU A 690 -25.27 -3.06 -0.28
C GLU A 690 -24.50 -1.72 -0.25
N GLY A 691 -23.48 -1.62 0.60
CA GLY A 691 -22.64 -0.44 0.73
C GLY A 691 -21.68 -0.23 -0.45
N TRP A 692 -21.22 -1.31 -1.07
CA TRP A 692 -20.36 -1.34 -2.27
C TRP A 692 -21.05 -2.12 -3.39
N PRO A 693 -22.11 -1.57 -4.00
CA PRO A 693 -22.78 -2.24 -5.11
C PRO A 693 -21.77 -2.50 -6.22
N SER A 694 -21.70 -3.75 -6.69
CA SER A 694 -20.96 -4.06 -7.91
C SER A 694 -21.59 -3.27 -9.05
N HIS A 695 -20.79 -2.70 -9.94
CA HIS A 695 -21.32 -2.11 -11.17
C HIS A 695 -22.01 -3.26 -11.93
N VAL A 696 -23.33 -3.25 -11.94
CA VAL A 696 -24.17 -4.19 -12.69
C VAL A 696 -24.10 -3.87 -14.16
#